data_AF-A0AAJ0XB36-F1
#
_entry.id   AF-A0AAJ0XB36-F1
#
_cell.length_a   1.000
_cell.length_b   1.000
_cell.length_c   1.000
_cell.angle_alpha   90.00
_cell.angle_beta   90.00
_cell.angle_gamma   90.00
#
_symmetry.space_group_name_H-M   'P 1'
#
loop_
_entity.id
_entity.type
_entity.pdbx_description
1 polymer ?
#
loop_
_entity_poly.entity_id
_entity_poly.type
_entity_poly.pdbx_seq_one_letter_code
_entity_poly.pdbx_strand_id
1 'polypeptide(L)'
;MTGMTFISPVRQRDGARRAAGLLMLLAVFTLAGCSDIERPIRVGAKDFAEQQIAAQLLAQTFQAQGIAAEVDDTKRTGLGAIGAVWSGEIDLYLDYTGSLLGLSGEPLAGNPAVSYAAAEQAVAPFGLALGPMLGFDNDYAVLARPGSAAAANPATLSGLADAPRALRIGMTEEFRARARDGYEPLVRHYGLRAEPTLLVGSTPTGKDQLYTALLDGEIDLAIGFVTDPQITEFGLVVLADDGDFFPAYAAAPVTRAALLQRRPPVAEALTTLEDRVSTEAMRDLIAEVTTLGTDPYDAVARFLDPQLSPTTQSPLARPFSIAVGGLDAAAGQAAEVVLALRKAFPGRRIEVRRVHDPLTPLLAGEVRYALVAGPELFTLAETGGRPERGDANALVPVGFDLLHLLVRPDQASATWAAEAQLGVGPATGVTARTAAFLETGVEAAQARLVTNEATGLAAFRAQASQVRDGELDGLLIMAESGHPLIDELLTSGLRLAPIDNWRTSGNRLAFPFLQPVTLPAGSYPGQKQPLRTLGSQVVLAAARPDPADAIGVVGPGSAAIGQNLPVAAGTVARIREALDVDVRLDPSLPAALVAFQPPPERRDGIGISPVGSLANLAVIIALVVLIRLYLRHPAQPSSTNGR
;
A
#
# COMPACT_ATOMS: atom_id res chain seq x y z
N MET A 1 88.58 -52.82 -27.96
CA MET A 1 87.93 -53.92 -27.21
C MET A 1 87.25 -53.31 -26.01
N THR A 2 85.92 -53.48 -25.96
CA THR A 2 85.07 -53.68 -24.76
C THR A 2 85.19 -52.75 -23.54
N GLY A 3 84.05 -52.14 -23.17
CA GLY A 3 83.80 -51.52 -21.85
C GLY A 3 82.61 -50.56 -21.89
N MET A 4 81.36 -51.05 -21.94
CA MET A 4 80.42 -51.13 -20.81
C MET A 4 80.05 -49.75 -20.19
N THR A 5 78.82 -49.30 -20.43
CA THR A 5 78.19 -48.22 -19.63
C THR A 5 76.76 -48.59 -19.25
N PHE A 6 76.53 -48.53 -17.95
CA PHE A 6 75.30 -48.78 -17.21
C PHE A 6 74.12 -47.91 -17.69
N ILE A 7 72.92 -48.51 -17.81
CA ILE A 7 71.64 -47.78 -17.85
C ILE A 7 71.10 -47.73 -16.41
N SER A 8 70.97 -46.50 -15.87
CA SER A 8 70.39 -46.25 -14.54
C SER A 8 68.85 -46.32 -14.54
N PRO A 9 68.20 -46.79 -13.47
CA PRO A 9 66.75 -46.90 -13.36
C PRO A 9 66.15 -45.62 -12.77
N VAL A 10 66.02 -44.55 -13.55
CA VAL A 10 65.44 -43.28 -13.05
C VAL A 10 63.99 -43.07 -13.51
N ARG A 11 63.48 -43.86 -14.46
CA ARG A 11 62.19 -43.55 -15.12
C ARG A 11 60.91 -44.05 -14.44
N GLN A 12 60.98 -44.89 -13.40
CA GLN A 12 59.77 -45.48 -12.78
C GLN A 12 59.18 -44.67 -11.60
N ARG A 13 59.94 -43.79 -10.95
CA ARG A 13 59.47 -43.06 -9.74
C ARG A 13 58.56 -41.86 -10.05
N ASP A 14 58.67 -41.27 -11.24
CA ASP A 14 57.88 -40.09 -11.62
C ASP A 14 56.45 -40.46 -12.07
N GLY A 15 56.25 -41.66 -12.64
CA GLY A 15 54.93 -42.16 -13.03
C GLY A 15 54.02 -42.39 -11.82
N ALA A 16 54.56 -43.00 -10.76
CA ALA A 16 53.81 -43.28 -9.53
C ALA A 16 53.41 -42.01 -8.78
N ARG A 17 54.27 -40.98 -8.76
CA ARG A 17 53.97 -39.68 -8.12
C ARG A 17 52.93 -38.86 -8.90
N ARG A 18 52.95 -38.93 -10.23
CA ARG A 18 51.93 -38.28 -11.08
C ARG A 18 50.57 -38.98 -11.01
N ALA A 19 50.56 -40.32 -10.94
CA ALA A 19 49.34 -41.09 -10.75
C ALA A 19 48.72 -40.86 -9.36
N ALA A 20 49.54 -40.81 -8.30
CA ALA A 20 49.07 -40.49 -6.95
C ALA A 20 48.54 -39.05 -6.84
N GLY A 21 49.19 -38.08 -7.50
CA GLY A 21 48.70 -36.70 -7.57
C GLY A 21 47.38 -36.57 -8.31
N LEU A 22 47.18 -37.31 -9.41
CA LEU A 22 45.94 -37.31 -10.18
C LEU A 22 44.79 -37.99 -9.41
N LEU A 23 45.05 -39.10 -8.72
CA LEU A 23 44.08 -39.77 -7.85
C LEU A 23 43.68 -38.91 -6.64
N MET A 24 44.64 -38.17 -6.07
CA MET A 24 44.36 -37.24 -4.96
C MET A 24 43.57 -36.01 -5.44
N LEU A 25 43.85 -35.50 -6.64
CA LEU A 25 43.04 -34.44 -7.26
C LEU A 25 41.63 -34.92 -7.59
N LEU A 26 41.47 -36.15 -8.11
CA LEU A 26 40.17 -36.74 -8.39
C LEU A 26 39.37 -36.97 -7.10
N ALA A 27 40.03 -37.42 -6.04
CA ALA A 27 39.41 -37.60 -4.72
C ALA A 27 38.96 -36.27 -4.09
N VAL A 28 39.74 -35.20 -4.28
CA VAL A 28 39.37 -33.83 -3.85
C VAL A 28 38.19 -33.31 -4.68
N PHE A 29 38.12 -33.60 -5.98
CA PHE A 29 36.97 -33.25 -6.83
C PHE A 29 35.71 -34.07 -6.52
N THR A 30 35.82 -35.34 -6.12
CA THR A 30 34.66 -36.14 -5.68
C THR A 30 34.20 -35.79 -4.26
N LEU A 31 35.09 -35.31 -3.39
CA LEU A 31 34.74 -34.84 -2.04
C LEU A 31 34.19 -33.39 -2.04
N ALA A 32 34.56 -32.56 -3.01
CA ALA A 32 34.01 -31.20 -3.17
C ALA A 32 32.63 -31.17 -3.87
N GLY A 33 32.16 -32.31 -4.40
CA GLY A 33 30.87 -32.43 -5.09
C GLY A 33 29.69 -32.89 -4.21
N CYS A 34 29.93 -33.18 -2.93
CA CYS A 34 28.90 -33.66 -1.99
C CYS A 34 28.59 -32.64 -0.88
N SER A 35 28.56 -31.35 -1.20
CA SER A 35 27.68 -30.44 -0.46
C SER A 35 26.34 -30.47 -1.18
N ASP A 36 25.36 -31.20 -0.64
CA ASP A 36 23.96 -30.99 -1.00
C ASP A 36 23.64 -29.53 -0.65
N ILE A 37 23.81 -28.62 -1.61
CA ILE A 37 23.27 -27.27 -1.50
C ILE A 37 21.75 -27.47 -1.63
N GLU A 38 21.11 -27.71 -0.48
CA GLU A 38 19.68 -27.89 -0.42
C GLU A 38 19.01 -26.64 -1.00
N ARG A 39 18.22 -26.84 -2.06
CA ARG A 39 17.45 -25.74 -2.65
C ARG A 39 16.55 -25.08 -1.58
N PRO A 40 16.36 -23.75 -1.63
CA PRO A 40 15.39 -23.09 -0.76
C PRO A 40 14.00 -23.74 -0.87
N ILE A 41 13.30 -23.82 0.25
CA ILE A 41 11.88 -24.21 0.29
C ILE A 41 11.07 -23.13 -0.43
N ARG A 42 10.34 -23.50 -1.49
CA ARG A 42 9.50 -22.55 -2.23
C ARG A 42 8.09 -22.54 -1.65
N VAL A 43 7.70 -21.42 -1.05
CA VAL A 43 6.38 -21.23 -0.45
C VAL A 43 5.48 -20.48 -1.43
N GLY A 44 4.42 -21.11 -1.93
CA GLY A 44 3.44 -20.48 -2.81
C GLY A 44 2.29 -19.80 -2.08
N ALA A 45 1.49 -19.05 -2.83
CA ALA A 45 0.30 -18.36 -2.34
C ALA A 45 -0.80 -18.27 -3.40
N LYS A 46 -2.05 -18.21 -2.97
CA LYS A 46 -3.17 -17.79 -3.82
C LYS A 46 -3.21 -16.26 -3.98
N ASP A 47 -3.98 -15.75 -4.95
CA ASP A 47 -4.05 -14.31 -5.26
C ASP A 47 -4.99 -13.51 -4.33
N PHE A 48 -4.70 -13.50 -3.03
CA PHE A 48 -5.33 -12.58 -2.08
C PHE A 48 -4.42 -12.33 -0.86
N ALA A 49 -4.68 -11.24 -0.12
CA ALA A 49 -3.77 -10.71 0.90
C ALA A 49 -3.42 -11.72 2.01
N GLU A 50 -4.42 -12.40 2.57
CA GLU A 50 -4.23 -13.43 3.60
C GLU A 50 -3.24 -14.52 3.18
N GLN A 51 -3.26 -14.93 1.92
CA GLN A 51 -2.35 -15.96 1.40
C GLN A 51 -0.93 -15.45 1.21
N GLN A 52 -0.76 -14.18 0.86
CA GLN A 52 0.56 -13.55 0.80
C GLN A 52 1.16 -13.40 2.21
N ILE A 53 0.34 -13.04 3.19
CA ILE A 53 0.72 -13.00 4.61
C ILE A 53 1.11 -14.40 5.09
N ALA A 54 0.29 -15.41 4.82
CA ALA A 54 0.57 -16.79 5.21
C ALA A 54 1.86 -17.34 4.56
N ALA A 55 2.12 -17.03 3.29
CA ALA A 55 3.35 -17.45 2.63
C ALA A 55 4.59 -16.82 3.28
N GLN A 56 4.52 -15.54 3.66
CA GLN A 56 5.58 -14.87 4.40
C GLN A 56 5.75 -15.46 5.81
N LEU A 57 4.65 -15.76 6.50
CA LEU A 57 4.67 -16.41 7.81
C LEU A 57 5.43 -17.74 7.77
N LEU A 58 5.11 -18.59 6.80
CA LEU A 58 5.78 -19.87 6.60
C LEU A 58 7.27 -19.66 6.24
N ALA A 59 7.57 -18.82 5.26
CA ALA A 59 8.94 -18.58 4.80
C ALA A 59 9.85 -18.01 5.92
N GLN A 60 9.37 -17.02 6.66
CA GLN A 60 10.14 -16.41 7.75
C GLN A 60 10.31 -17.36 8.94
N THR A 61 9.32 -18.22 9.21
CA THR A 61 9.46 -19.26 10.24
C THR A 61 10.56 -20.25 9.88
N PHE A 62 10.63 -20.68 8.62
CA PHE A 62 11.73 -21.53 8.14
C PHE A 62 13.08 -20.81 8.26
N GLN A 63 13.16 -19.55 7.83
CA GLN A 63 14.39 -18.76 7.89
C GLN A 63 14.88 -18.55 9.33
N ALA A 64 13.98 -18.30 10.28
CA ALA A 64 14.30 -18.16 11.70
C ALA A 64 14.93 -19.43 12.30
N GLN A 65 14.67 -20.60 11.70
CA GLN A 65 15.23 -21.89 12.08
C GLN A 65 16.42 -22.31 11.21
N GLY A 66 16.95 -21.39 10.39
CA GLY A 66 18.11 -21.64 9.52
C GLY A 66 17.80 -22.46 8.27
N ILE A 67 16.52 -22.67 7.94
CA ILE A 67 16.08 -23.34 6.72
C ILE A 67 15.93 -22.30 5.61
N ALA A 68 16.69 -22.43 4.54
CA ALA A 68 16.55 -21.55 3.38
C ALA A 68 15.13 -21.69 2.80
N ALA A 69 14.40 -20.58 2.71
CA ALA A 69 13.04 -20.52 2.15
C ALA A 69 12.82 -19.21 1.41
N GLU A 70 11.98 -19.24 0.39
CA GLU A 70 11.58 -18.08 -0.43
C GLU A 70 10.08 -18.13 -0.75
N VAL A 71 9.45 -16.98 -0.89
CA VAL A 71 8.08 -16.87 -1.37
C VAL A 71 8.07 -16.87 -2.90
N ASP A 72 7.23 -17.71 -3.49
CA ASP A 72 6.93 -17.71 -4.92
C ASP A 72 5.82 -16.69 -5.21
N ASP A 73 6.16 -15.66 -5.98
CA ASP A 73 5.30 -14.52 -6.33
C ASP A 73 4.34 -14.79 -7.50
N THR A 74 4.35 -16.01 -8.05
CA THR A 74 3.41 -16.44 -9.07
C THR A 74 2.05 -16.65 -8.39
N LYS A 75 1.28 -15.57 -8.29
CA LYS A 75 -0.07 -15.57 -7.72
C LYS A 75 -0.95 -16.59 -8.44
N ARG A 76 -1.43 -17.60 -7.70
CA ARG A 76 -2.17 -18.74 -8.26
C ARG A 76 -3.65 -18.73 -7.86
N THR A 77 -4.48 -19.38 -8.66
CA THR A 77 -5.84 -19.78 -8.23
C THR A 77 -5.75 -20.97 -7.28
N GLY A 78 -6.84 -21.32 -6.58
CA GLY A 78 -6.85 -22.48 -5.67
C GLY A 78 -6.38 -23.79 -6.32
N LEU A 79 -6.97 -24.16 -7.47
CA LEU A 79 -6.55 -25.33 -8.24
C LEU A 79 -5.11 -25.20 -8.77
N GLY A 80 -4.68 -23.99 -9.11
CA GLY A 80 -3.30 -23.73 -9.53
C GLY A 80 -2.29 -23.97 -8.41
N ALA A 81 -2.61 -23.56 -7.18
CA ALA A 81 -1.72 -23.72 -6.03
C ALA A 81 -1.54 -25.19 -5.63
N ILE A 82 -2.65 -25.95 -5.51
CA ILE A 82 -2.55 -27.39 -5.20
C ILE A 82 -1.84 -28.16 -6.31
N GLY A 83 -2.10 -27.81 -7.58
CA GLY A 83 -1.42 -28.39 -8.73
C GLY A 83 0.09 -28.11 -8.73
N ALA A 84 0.50 -26.91 -8.31
CA ALA A 84 1.90 -26.51 -8.22
C ALA A 84 2.65 -27.23 -7.09
N VAL A 85 2.00 -27.51 -5.95
CA VAL A 85 2.59 -28.40 -4.93
C VAL A 85 2.71 -29.81 -5.46
N TRP A 86 1.65 -30.32 -6.09
CA TRP A 86 1.61 -31.68 -6.60
C TRP A 86 2.67 -31.94 -7.68
N SER A 87 2.89 -30.97 -8.58
CA SER A 87 3.94 -31.02 -9.60
C SER A 87 5.36 -30.76 -9.05
N GLY A 88 5.48 -30.23 -7.83
CA GLY A 88 6.74 -29.86 -7.20
C GLY A 88 7.33 -28.53 -7.68
N GLU A 89 6.53 -27.71 -8.37
CA GLU A 89 6.86 -26.32 -8.72
C GLU A 89 7.04 -25.49 -7.46
N ILE A 90 6.11 -25.58 -6.51
CA ILE A 90 6.26 -25.08 -5.14
C ILE A 90 6.34 -26.27 -4.16
N ASP A 91 6.88 -26.03 -2.97
CA ASP A 91 7.07 -27.07 -1.95
C ASP A 91 5.90 -27.13 -0.97
N LEU A 92 5.29 -25.98 -0.67
CA LEU A 92 4.09 -25.86 0.14
C LEU A 92 3.37 -24.52 -0.09
N TYR A 93 2.14 -24.42 0.39
CA TYR A 93 1.33 -23.20 0.50
C TYR A 93 0.29 -23.41 1.60
N LEU A 94 -0.48 -22.38 1.93
CA LEU A 94 -1.59 -22.49 2.87
C LEU A 94 -2.90 -22.85 2.14
N ASP A 95 -3.62 -23.86 2.62
CA ASP A 95 -5.02 -24.09 2.22
C ASP A 95 -5.92 -24.28 3.45
N TYR A 96 -7.22 -24.46 3.20
CA TYR A 96 -8.25 -24.58 4.21
C TYR A 96 -8.92 -25.94 4.11
N THR A 97 -9.19 -26.56 5.26
CA THR A 97 -9.77 -27.90 5.35
C THR A 97 -11.07 -28.04 4.54
N GLY A 98 -12.02 -27.10 4.68
CA GLY A 98 -13.27 -27.08 3.92
C GLY A 98 -13.07 -26.97 2.39
N SER A 99 -12.01 -26.28 1.93
CA SER A 99 -11.68 -26.19 0.50
C SER A 99 -11.18 -27.53 -0.05
N LEU A 100 -10.35 -28.23 0.71
CA LEU A 100 -9.83 -29.55 0.35
C LEU A 100 -10.93 -30.62 0.33
N LEU A 101 -11.84 -30.59 1.32
CA LEU A 101 -13.02 -31.45 1.34
C LEU A 101 -13.95 -31.17 0.16
N GLY A 102 -14.23 -29.90 -0.12
CA GLY A 102 -15.02 -29.49 -1.28
C GLY A 102 -14.43 -30.00 -2.61
N LEU A 103 -13.11 -29.96 -2.76
CA LEU A 103 -12.41 -30.45 -3.94
C LEU A 103 -12.46 -31.99 -4.08
N SER A 104 -12.31 -32.70 -2.97
CA SER A 104 -12.36 -34.17 -2.93
C SER A 104 -13.78 -34.74 -3.07
N GLY A 105 -14.80 -33.91 -2.82
CA GLY A 105 -16.20 -34.31 -2.82
C GLY A 105 -16.67 -34.92 -1.50
N GLU A 106 -15.77 -35.09 -0.53
CA GLU A 106 -16.04 -35.60 0.81
C GLU A 106 -17.06 -34.73 1.57
N PRO A 107 -17.71 -35.30 2.61
CA PRO A 107 -18.61 -34.54 3.48
C PRO A 107 -17.90 -33.35 4.14
N LEU A 108 -18.60 -32.23 4.16
CA LEU A 108 -18.20 -31.01 4.86
C LEU A 108 -18.49 -31.17 6.36
N ALA A 109 -17.62 -30.61 7.22
CA ALA A 109 -17.77 -30.67 8.68
C ALA A 109 -17.51 -29.29 9.31
N GLY A 110 -18.36 -28.87 10.23
CA GLY A 110 -18.23 -27.61 10.98
C GLY A 110 -17.20 -27.65 12.12
N ASN A 111 -16.80 -28.84 12.59
CA ASN A 111 -15.76 -28.95 13.60
C ASN A 111 -14.36 -28.95 12.96
N PRO A 112 -13.45 -28.04 13.34
CA PRO A 112 -12.10 -27.95 12.75
C PRO A 112 -11.29 -29.24 12.80
N ALA A 113 -11.28 -29.95 13.94
CA ALA A 113 -10.51 -31.19 14.10
C ALA A 113 -11.05 -32.33 13.22
N VAL A 114 -12.39 -32.44 13.10
CA VAL A 114 -13.02 -33.41 12.19
C VAL A 114 -12.74 -33.06 10.74
N SER A 115 -12.85 -31.77 10.39
CA SER A 115 -12.57 -31.24 9.04
C SER A 115 -11.11 -31.49 8.65
N TYR A 116 -10.16 -31.26 9.56
CA TYR A 116 -8.73 -31.52 9.37
C TYR A 116 -8.45 -33.01 9.12
N ALA A 117 -8.95 -33.90 9.99
CA ALA A 117 -8.71 -35.34 9.85
C ALA A 117 -9.27 -35.89 8.52
N ALA A 118 -10.45 -35.42 8.10
CA ALA A 118 -11.03 -35.78 6.82
C ALA A 118 -10.23 -35.21 5.63
N ALA A 119 -9.78 -33.95 5.72
CA ALA A 119 -8.98 -33.32 4.68
C ALA A 119 -7.61 -34.01 4.51
N GLU A 120 -6.96 -34.41 5.62
CA GLU A 120 -5.72 -35.18 5.60
C GLU A 120 -5.88 -36.51 4.86
N GLN A 121 -6.96 -37.24 5.17
CA GLN A 121 -7.30 -38.50 4.48
C GLN A 121 -7.60 -38.28 3.00
N ALA A 122 -8.25 -37.17 2.65
CA ALA A 122 -8.60 -36.84 1.27
C ALA A 122 -7.36 -36.52 0.40
N VAL A 123 -6.35 -35.86 0.97
CA VAL A 123 -5.14 -35.47 0.21
C VAL A 123 -4.06 -36.55 0.16
N ALA A 124 -4.04 -37.47 1.13
CA ALA A 124 -3.02 -38.52 1.25
C ALA A 124 -2.84 -39.41 0.00
N PRO A 125 -3.90 -39.86 -0.72
CA PRO A 125 -3.76 -40.64 -1.96
C PRO A 125 -2.99 -39.93 -3.07
N PHE A 126 -2.90 -38.59 -3.01
CA PHE A 126 -2.18 -37.78 -4.00
C PHE A 126 -0.70 -37.54 -3.61
N GLY A 127 -0.22 -38.17 -2.54
CA GLY A 127 1.14 -37.98 -2.02
C GLY A 127 1.33 -36.63 -1.32
N LEU A 128 0.23 -35.97 -0.96
CA LEU A 128 0.20 -34.72 -0.21
C LEU A 128 0.01 -35.00 1.29
N ALA A 129 0.40 -34.05 2.12
CA ALA A 129 0.23 -34.07 3.56
C ALA A 129 -0.18 -32.67 4.04
N LEU A 130 -0.90 -32.63 5.15
CA LEU A 130 -1.19 -31.39 5.88
C LEU A 130 -0.15 -31.18 6.97
N GLY A 131 0.29 -29.92 7.11
CA GLY A 131 0.93 -29.42 8.31
C GLY A 131 -0.10 -29.10 9.39
N PRO A 132 0.36 -28.72 10.59
CA PRO A 132 -0.52 -28.37 11.69
C PRO A 132 -1.44 -27.19 11.35
N MET A 133 -2.60 -27.13 12.00
CA MET A 133 -3.50 -25.98 11.91
C MET A 133 -2.82 -24.75 12.53
N LEU A 134 -2.90 -23.61 11.84
CA LEU A 134 -2.22 -22.39 12.27
C LEU A 134 -2.94 -21.66 13.42
N GLY A 135 -4.20 -22.01 13.70
CA GLY A 135 -5.02 -21.43 14.77
C GLY A 135 -6.09 -20.44 14.33
N PHE A 136 -6.22 -20.18 13.02
CA PHE A 136 -7.28 -19.33 12.48
C PHE A 136 -8.13 -20.05 11.44
N ASP A 137 -9.36 -19.57 11.32
CA ASP A 137 -10.35 -20.04 10.36
C ASP A 137 -10.66 -18.93 9.36
N ASN A 138 -10.88 -19.29 8.10
CA ASN A 138 -11.37 -18.38 7.06
C ASN A 138 -12.83 -18.72 6.71
N ASP A 139 -13.64 -18.86 7.75
CA ASP A 139 -15.05 -19.23 7.63
C ASP A 139 -15.88 -18.09 7.04
N TYR A 140 -16.95 -18.48 6.33
CA TYR A 140 -17.99 -17.53 5.97
C TYR A 140 -18.66 -16.99 7.22
N ALA A 141 -18.95 -15.69 7.19
CA ALA A 141 -19.61 -14.97 8.28
C ALA A 141 -20.85 -14.26 7.74
N VAL A 142 -21.94 -14.31 8.51
CA VAL A 142 -23.08 -13.43 8.30
C VAL A 142 -22.94 -12.23 9.21
N LEU A 143 -22.86 -11.06 8.60
CA LEU A 143 -22.50 -9.81 9.25
C LEU A 143 -23.70 -8.88 9.31
N ALA A 144 -23.93 -8.30 10.49
CA ALA A 144 -24.96 -7.30 10.72
C ALA A 144 -24.33 -5.99 11.19
N ARG A 145 -24.94 -4.86 10.83
CA ARG A 145 -24.54 -3.55 11.35
C ARG A 145 -24.83 -3.47 12.86
N PRO A 146 -23.92 -2.90 13.68
CA PRO A 146 -24.18 -2.69 15.09
C PRO A 146 -25.44 -1.84 15.31
N GLY A 147 -26.26 -2.23 16.30
CA GLY A 147 -27.52 -1.56 16.62
C GLY A 147 -28.69 -1.86 15.66
N SER A 148 -28.49 -2.65 14.60
CA SER A 148 -29.59 -3.14 13.76
C SER A 148 -30.45 -4.18 14.50
N ALA A 149 -31.68 -4.39 14.04
CA ALA A 149 -32.56 -5.42 14.61
C ALA A 149 -31.97 -6.84 14.49
N ALA A 150 -31.17 -7.10 13.45
CA ALA A 150 -30.46 -8.36 13.26
C ALA A 150 -29.31 -8.56 14.29
N ALA A 151 -28.77 -7.47 14.84
CA ALA A 151 -27.76 -7.48 15.88
C ALA A 151 -28.35 -7.51 17.31
N ALA A 152 -29.63 -7.87 17.47
CA ALA A 152 -30.26 -8.03 18.78
C ALA A 152 -29.65 -9.21 19.55
N ASN A 153 -29.71 -9.18 20.89
CA ASN A 153 -29.10 -10.20 21.74
C ASN A 153 -30.13 -11.28 22.15
N PRO A 154 -29.89 -12.59 21.89
CA PRO A 154 -28.71 -13.17 21.24
C PRO A 154 -28.74 -13.04 19.71
N ALA A 155 -27.58 -12.69 19.14
CA ALA A 155 -27.40 -12.46 17.71
C ALA A 155 -27.03 -13.79 17.02
N THR A 156 -28.05 -14.56 16.63
CA THR A 156 -27.93 -15.92 16.08
C THR A 156 -28.59 -15.99 14.71
N LEU A 157 -28.15 -16.93 13.87
CA LEU A 157 -28.78 -17.17 12.56
C LEU A 157 -30.18 -17.73 12.71
N SER A 158 -30.42 -18.66 13.63
CA SER A 158 -31.77 -19.16 13.90
C SER A 158 -32.74 -18.05 14.34
N GLY A 159 -32.25 -17.06 15.11
CA GLY A 159 -33.04 -15.91 15.55
C GLY A 159 -33.56 -15.01 14.43
N LEU A 160 -33.01 -15.12 13.21
CA LEU A 160 -33.43 -14.33 12.05
C LEU A 160 -34.67 -14.90 11.34
N ALA A 161 -35.07 -16.15 11.62
CA ALA A 161 -36.21 -16.79 10.96
C ALA A 161 -37.53 -16.01 11.15
N ASP A 162 -37.69 -15.38 12.32
CA ASP A 162 -38.89 -14.64 12.72
C ASP A 162 -38.84 -13.14 12.35
N ALA A 163 -37.92 -12.74 11.46
CA ALA A 163 -37.82 -11.35 11.02
C ALA A 163 -39.17 -10.82 10.49
N PRO A 164 -39.61 -9.60 10.89
CA PRO A 164 -40.94 -9.08 10.57
C PRO A 164 -41.13 -8.77 9.08
N ARG A 165 -40.03 -8.65 8.34
CA ARG A 165 -39.98 -8.47 6.89
C ARG A 165 -38.86 -9.32 6.30
N ALA A 166 -38.86 -9.47 4.98
CA ALA A 166 -37.75 -10.11 4.29
C ALA A 166 -36.43 -9.33 4.54
N LEU A 167 -35.39 -10.08 4.85
CA LEU A 167 -34.02 -9.61 5.05
C LEU A 167 -33.37 -9.40 3.69
N ARG A 168 -32.84 -8.19 3.46
CA ARG A 168 -32.03 -7.88 2.27
C ARG A 168 -30.61 -8.34 2.53
N ILE A 169 -30.11 -9.27 1.73
CA ILE A 169 -28.77 -9.82 1.91
C ILE A 169 -27.87 -9.41 0.74
N GLY A 170 -26.70 -8.87 1.07
CA GLY A 170 -25.61 -8.67 0.13
C GLY A 170 -24.60 -9.82 0.22
N MET A 171 -24.07 -10.27 -0.91
CA MET A 171 -23.09 -11.36 -0.97
C MET A 171 -22.30 -11.31 -2.28
N THR A 172 -21.26 -12.15 -2.38
CA THR A 172 -20.56 -12.33 -3.65
C THR A 172 -21.33 -13.24 -4.61
N GLU A 173 -21.13 -13.05 -5.92
CA GLU A 173 -21.67 -13.94 -6.96
C GLU A 173 -21.23 -15.39 -6.76
N GLU A 174 -20.00 -15.60 -6.29
CA GLU A 174 -19.47 -16.93 -6.02
C GLU A 174 -20.24 -17.61 -4.89
N PHE A 175 -20.48 -16.92 -3.77
CA PHE A 175 -21.25 -17.47 -2.65
C PHE A 175 -22.70 -17.79 -3.06
N ARG A 176 -23.29 -16.92 -3.87
CA ARG A 176 -24.63 -17.11 -4.44
C ARG A 176 -24.75 -18.39 -5.24
N ALA A 177 -23.67 -18.83 -5.90
CA ALA A 177 -23.63 -20.00 -6.78
C ALA A 177 -23.26 -21.31 -6.07
N ARG A 178 -22.84 -21.28 -4.79
CA ARG A 178 -22.40 -22.49 -4.07
C ARG A 178 -23.58 -23.42 -3.76
N ALA A 179 -23.46 -24.68 -4.17
CA ALA A 179 -24.56 -25.63 -4.08
C ALA A 179 -24.71 -26.33 -2.71
N ARG A 180 -23.64 -26.45 -1.92
CA ARG A 180 -23.64 -27.19 -0.64
C ARG A 180 -23.78 -26.27 0.58
N ASP A 181 -23.06 -25.16 0.56
CA ASP A 181 -22.83 -24.23 1.68
C ASP A 181 -23.00 -22.76 1.25
N GLY A 182 -23.79 -22.53 0.19
CA GLY A 182 -24.10 -21.20 -0.34
C GLY A 182 -25.42 -20.62 0.14
N TYR A 183 -25.90 -19.63 -0.61
CA TYR A 183 -27.11 -18.87 -0.27
C TYR A 183 -28.38 -19.74 -0.13
N GLU A 184 -28.77 -20.54 -1.13
CA GLU A 184 -29.99 -21.35 -1.02
C GLU A 184 -29.97 -22.34 0.13
N PRO A 185 -28.89 -23.13 0.33
CA PRO A 185 -28.80 -24.02 1.47
C PRO A 185 -28.88 -23.27 2.80
N LEU A 186 -28.22 -22.12 2.94
CA LEU A 186 -28.24 -21.29 4.16
C LEU A 186 -29.67 -20.86 4.52
N VAL A 187 -30.37 -20.27 3.54
CA VAL A 187 -31.76 -19.81 3.71
C VAL A 187 -32.68 -20.96 4.08
N ARG A 188 -32.49 -22.14 3.46
CA ARG A 188 -33.30 -23.33 3.74
C ARG A 188 -33.02 -23.91 5.12
N HIS A 189 -31.75 -23.98 5.52
CA HIS A 189 -31.32 -24.57 6.80
C HIS A 189 -31.91 -23.81 7.99
N TYR A 190 -31.86 -22.48 7.94
CA TYR A 190 -32.37 -21.61 9.00
C TYR A 190 -33.82 -21.14 8.79
N GLY A 191 -34.47 -21.50 7.69
CA GLY A 191 -35.83 -21.06 7.37
C GLY A 191 -35.97 -19.54 7.19
N LEU A 192 -34.92 -18.89 6.68
CA LEU A 192 -34.86 -17.43 6.60
C LEU A 192 -35.83 -16.86 5.57
N ARG A 193 -36.47 -15.75 5.92
CA ARG A 193 -37.18 -14.90 4.97
C ARG A 193 -36.19 -13.88 4.39
N ALA A 194 -35.51 -14.23 3.30
CA ALA A 194 -34.41 -13.42 2.75
C ALA A 194 -34.48 -13.23 1.23
N GLU A 195 -34.02 -12.08 0.77
CA GLU A 195 -33.87 -11.72 -0.65
C GLU A 195 -32.42 -11.32 -0.95
N PRO A 196 -31.80 -11.84 -2.02
CA PRO A 196 -30.46 -11.41 -2.43
C PRO A 196 -30.58 -10.07 -3.15
N THR A 197 -30.30 -8.97 -2.44
CA THR A 197 -30.52 -7.60 -2.95
C THR A 197 -29.28 -6.99 -3.58
N LEU A 198 -28.09 -7.46 -3.18
CA LEU A 198 -26.81 -6.99 -3.72
C LEU A 198 -25.91 -8.20 -4.04
N LEU A 199 -25.44 -8.26 -5.28
CA LEU A 199 -24.43 -9.19 -5.73
C LEU A 199 -23.20 -8.41 -6.19
N VAL A 200 -22.05 -8.78 -5.65
CA VAL A 200 -20.76 -8.17 -5.98
C VAL A 200 -19.79 -9.24 -6.48
N GLY A 201 -18.80 -8.86 -7.27
CA GLY A 201 -17.69 -9.76 -7.59
C GLY A 201 -16.75 -9.93 -6.39
N SER A 202 -15.98 -11.03 -6.36
CA SER A 202 -14.91 -11.25 -5.37
C SER A 202 -13.65 -10.38 -5.62
N THR A 203 -13.84 -9.09 -5.81
CA THR A 203 -12.76 -8.09 -5.99
C THR A 203 -12.71 -7.15 -4.78
N PRO A 204 -11.61 -6.41 -4.56
CA PRO A 204 -11.55 -5.38 -3.52
C PRO A 204 -12.71 -4.37 -3.63
N THR A 205 -12.97 -3.86 -4.84
CA THR A 205 -14.08 -2.94 -5.11
C THR A 205 -15.44 -3.56 -4.80
N GLY A 206 -15.63 -4.85 -5.11
CA GLY A 206 -16.85 -5.56 -4.76
C GLY A 206 -17.05 -5.70 -3.26
N LYS A 207 -15.99 -6.02 -2.51
CA LYS A 207 -16.04 -6.02 -1.04
C LYS A 207 -16.39 -4.64 -0.48
N ASP A 208 -15.75 -3.58 -0.98
CA ASP A 208 -16.02 -2.21 -0.52
C ASP A 208 -17.49 -1.82 -0.75
N GLN A 209 -18.06 -2.16 -1.92
CA GLN A 209 -19.48 -1.96 -2.22
C GLN A 209 -20.39 -2.72 -1.26
N LEU A 210 -20.08 -3.99 -0.98
CA LEU A 210 -20.85 -4.83 -0.06
C LEU A 210 -20.88 -4.27 1.36
N TYR A 211 -19.71 -3.90 1.90
CA TYR A 211 -19.60 -3.36 3.24
C TYR A 211 -20.21 -1.96 3.36
N THR A 212 -20.04 -1.10 2.36
CA THR A 212 -20.69 0.22 2.30
C THR A 212 -22.21 0.09 2.33
N ALA A 213 -22.78 -0.78 1.49
CA ALA A 213 -24.23 -1.03 1.47
C ALA A 213 -24.78 -1.52 2.82
N LEU A 214 -24.00 -2.33 3.56
CA LEU A 214 -24.37 -2.77 4.91
C LEU A 214 -24.39 -1.59 5.90
N LEU A 215 -23.37 -0.73 5.85
CA LEU A 215 -23.25 0.42 6.74
C LEU A 215 -24.34 1.45 6.48
N ASP A 216 -24.65 1.71 5.21
CA ASP A 216 -25.71 2.63 4.77
C ASP A 216 -27.12 2.05 5.02
N GLY A 217 -27.21 0.74 5.29
CA GLY A 217 -28.47 0.06 5.54
C GLY A 217 -29.29 -0.19 4.28
N GLU A 218 -28.64 -0.23 3.12
CA GLU A 218 -29.23 -0.68 1.86
C GLU A 218 -29.46 -2.19 1.86
N ILE A 219 -28.62 -2.93 2.59
CA ILE A 219 -28.81 -4.34 2.95
C ILE A 219 -28.89 -4.47 4.47
N ASP A 220 -29.54 -5.54 4.95
CA ASP A 220 -29.67 -5.85 6.37
C ASP A 220 -28.54 -6.75 6.86
N LEU A 221 -28.04 -7.64 5.99
CA LEU A 221 -26.98 -8.60 6.26
C LEU A 221 -25.99 -8.62 5.09
N ALA A 222 -24.70 -8.78 5.40
CA ALA A 222 -23.68 -9.09 4.40
C ALA A 222 -23.08 -10.48 4.66
N ILE A 223 -22.79 -11.22 3.60
CA ILE A 223 -22.00 -12.45 3.67
C ILE A 223 -20.53 -12.10 3.39
N GLY A 224 -19.69 -12.17 4.41
CA GLY A 224 -18.26 -11.93 4.36
C GLY A 224 -17.46 -13.11 4.89
N PHE A 225 -16.21 -12.86 5.29
CA PHE A 225 -15.35 -13.83 5.96
C PHE A 225 -15.01 -13.37 7.37
N VAL A 226 -14.81 -14.31 8.30
CA VAL A 226 -14.41 -13.97 9.68
C VAL A 226 -13.06 -13.24 9.72
N THR A 227 -12.18 -13.40 8.73
CA THR A 227 -10.90 -12.68 8.64
C THR A 227 -10.99 -11.34 7.93
N ASP A 228 -12.18 -10.90 7.50
CA ASP A 228 -12.31 -9.61 6.81
C ASP A 228 -12.06 -8.44 7.79
N PRO A 229 -11.15 -7.50 7.45
CA PRO A 229 -10.76 -6.41 8.35
C PRO A 229 -11.90 -5.44 8.66
N GLN A 230 -12.89 -5.33 7.76
CA GLN A 230 -14.08 -4.49 7.89
C GLN A 230 -14.90 -4.82 9.15
N ILE A 231 -14.82 -6.07 9.65
CA ILE A 231 -15.49 -6.48 10.89
C ILE A 231 -15.01 -5.63 12.07
N THR A 232 -13.69 -5.50 12.21
CA THR A 232 -13.09 -4.71 13.30
C THR A 232 -13.14 -3.21 12.99
N GLU A 233 -12.91 -2.83 11.74
CA GLU A 233 -12.92 -1.42 11.31
C GLU A 233 -14.27 -0.73 11.58
N PHE A 234 -15.38 -1.41 11.29
CA PHE A 234 -16.71 -0.83 11.46
C PHE A 234 -17.49 -1.38 12.65
N GLY A 235 -16.86 -2.21 13.49
CA GLY A 235 -17.52 -2.85 14.63
C GLY A 235 -18.73 -3.70 14.24
N LEU A 236 -18.65 -4.41 13.11
CA LEU A 236 -19.73 -5.26 12.63
C LEU A 236 -19.96 -6.44 13.59
N VAL A 237 -21.22 -6.85 13.68
CA VAL A 237 -21.60 -8.02 14.49
C VAL A 237 -21.58 -9.26 13.61
N VAL A 238 -20.71 -10.21 13.96
CA VAL A 238 -20.73 -11.56 13.39
C VAL A 238 -21.86 -12.32 14.08
N LEU A 239 -22.86 -12.78 13.33
CA LEU A 239 -23.96 -13.58 13.86
C LEU A 239 -23.49 -15.01 14.12
N ALA A 240 -23.87 -15.57 15.26
CA ALA A 240 -23.50 -16.94 15.61
C ALA A 240 -24.23 -17.96 14.73
N ASP A 241 -23.46 -18.85 14.12
CA ASP A 241 -23.94 -20.02 13.35
C ASP A 241 -24.35 -21.14 14.29
N ASP A 242 -25.49 -20.98 14.99
CA ASP A 242 -25.93 -21.87 16.07
C ASP A 242 -26.50 -23.22 15.61
N GLY A 243 -26.63 -23.41 14.29
CA GLY A 243 -27.05 -24.64 13.64
C GLY A 243 -25.94 -25.34 12.85
N ASP A 244 -24.67 -24.99 13.07
CA ASP A 244 -23.48 -25.61 12.46
C ASP A 244 -23.60 -25.76 10.92
N PHE A 245 -24.02 -24.69 10.24
CA PHE A 245 -24.24 -24.72 8.79
C PHE A 245 -22.94 -24.60 8.00
N PHE A 246 -22.06 -23.67 8.39
CA PHE A 246 -20.82 -23.44 7.69
C PHE A 246 -19.79 -24.54 8.05
N PRO A 247 -19.07 -25.08 7.06
CA PRO A 247 -17.94 -25.94 7.35
C PRO A 247 -16.78 -25.14 7.93
N ALA A 248 -15.95 -25.80 8.72
CA ALA A 248 -14.69 -25.24 9.17
C ALA A 248 -13.71 -25.14 7.99
N TYR A 249 -13.18 -23.94 7.78
CA TYR A 249 -12.09 -23.59 6.90
C TYR A 249 -10.83 -23.29 7.70
N ALA A 250 -10.40 -24.28 8.50
CA ALA A 250 -9.20 -24.19 9.30
C ALA A 250 -7.96 -24.12 8.40
N ALA A 251 -7.09 -23.14 8.66
CA ALA A 251 -5.90 -22.89 7.87
C ALA A 251 -4.78 -23.89 8.18
N ALA A 252 -4.33 -24.64 7.17
CA ALA A 252 -3.27 -25.64 7.30
C ALA A 252 -2.31 -25.62 6.09
N PRO A 253 -0.98 -25.73 6.29
CA PRO A 253 -0.03 -25.86 5.19
C PRO A 253 -0.25 -27.16 4.42
N VAL A 254 -0.34 -27.10 3.10
CA VAL A 254 -0.40 -28.28 2.23
C VAL A 254 0.97 -28.47 1.59
N THR A 255 1.55 -29.66 1.73
CA THR A 255 2.87 -30.00 1.20
C THR A 255 2.92 -31.42 0.63
N ARG A 256 4.03 -31.80 -0.01
CA ARG A 256 4.27 -33.19 -0.43
C ARG A 256 4.76 -34.01 0.76
N ALA A 257 4.16 -35.17 1.00
CA ALA A 257 4.57 -36.07 2.08
C ALA A 257 6.08 -36.46 1.97
N ALA A 258 6.58 -36.61 0.75
CA ALA A 258 7.98 -36.91 0.48
C ALA A 258 8.94 -35.77 0.87
N LEU A 259 8.49 -34.50 0.94
CA LEU A 259 9.33 -33.40 1.41
C LEU A 259 9.58 -33.52 2.91
N LEU A 260 8.53 -33.76 3.69
CA LEU A 260 8.61 -33.90 5.15
C LEU A 260 9.52 -35.08 5.55
N GLN A 261 9.45 -36.19 4.80
CA GLN A 261 10.33 -37.35 5.02
C GLN A 261 11.80 -37.06 4.71
N ARG A 262 12.09 -36.25 3.67
CA ARG A 262 13.47 -35.92 3.26
C ARG A 262 14.08 -34.79 4.07
N ARG A 263 13.27 -33.85 4.56
CA ARG A 263 13.72 -32.68 5.32
C ARG A 263 12.93 -32.57 6.65
N PRO A 264 13.20 -33.45 7.64
CA PRO A 264 12.54 -33.41 8.95
C PRO A 264 12.51 -32.02 9.64
N PRO A 265 13.56 -31.16 9.53
CA PRO A 265 13.50 -29.80 10.07
C PRO A 265 12.36 -28.94 9.54
N VAL A 266 11.86 -29.21 8.31
CA VAL A 266 10.69 -28.51 7.77
C VAL A 266 9.43 -28.86 8.57
N ALA A 267 9.24 -30.12 8.94
CA ALA A 267 8.11 -30.55 9.74
C ALA A 267 8.17 -29.96 11.16
N GLU A 268 9.37 -29.95 11.77
CA GLU A 268 9.60 -29.33 13.08
C GLU A 268 9.30 -27.83 13.04
N ALA A 269 9.74 -27.14 11.99
CA ALA A 269 9.48 -25.71 11.83
C ALA A 269 7.98 -25.40 11.69
N LEU A 270 7.24 -26.19 10.90
CA LEU A 270 5.78 -26.04 10.78
C LEU A 270 5.08 -26.23 12.12
N THR A 271 5.53 -27.17 12.95
CA THR A 271 4.98 -27.43 14.30
C THR A 271 5.08 -26.21 15.20
N THR A 272 6.08 -25.33 15.00
CA THR A 272 6.19 -24.09 15.79
C THR A 272 5.09 -23.07 15.50
N LEU A 273 4.32 -23.24 14.42
CA LEU A 273 3.18 -22.38 14.06
C LEU A 273 1.83 -22.95 14.48
N GLU A 274 1.79 -24.15 15.08
CA GLU A 274 0.54 -24.77 15.54
C GLU A 274 -0.19 -23.87 16.54
N ASP A 275 -1.43 -23.50 16.21
CA ASP A 275 -2.30 -22.61 16.99
C ASP A 275 -1.68 -21.23 17.37
N ARG A 276 -0.71 -20.75 16.59
CA ARG A 276 0.00 -19.48 16.87
C ARG A 276 -0.70 -18.24 16.34
N VAL A 277 -1.55 -18.38 15.34
CA VAL A 277 -2.21 -17.26 14.66
C VAL A 277 -3.70 -17.38 14.87
N SER A 278 -4.24 -16.58 15.79
CA SER A 278 -5.69 -16.45 15.97
C SER A 278 -6.34 -15.74 14.77
N THR A 279 -7.63 -15.94 14.57
CA THR A 279 -8.43 -15.23 13.56
C THR A 279 -8.35 -13.71 13.71
N GLU A 280 -8.33 -13.19 14.93
CA GLU A 280 -8.14 -11.76 15.21
C GLU A 280 -6.77 -11.27 14.72
N ALA A 281 -5.70 -11.97 15.10
CA ALA A 281 -4.35 -11.63 14.64
C ALA A 281 -4.21 -11.67 13.12
N MET A 282 -4.84 -12.66 12.45
CA MET A 282 -4.84 -12.70 10.99
C MET A 282 -5.61 -11.52 10.39
N ARG A 283 -6.77 -11.17 10.96
CA ARG A 283 -7.56 -10.01 10.55
C ARG A 283 -6.77 -8.71 10.70
N ASP A 284 -6.03 -8.54 11.79
CA ASP A 284 -5.17 -7.38 12.02
C ASP A 284 -4.03 -7.31 11.00
N LEU A 285 -3.41 -8.44 10.66
CA LEU A 285 -2.38 -8.51 9.62
C LEU A 285 -2.93 -8.17 8.25
N ILE A 286 -4.12 -8.67 7.91
CA ILE A 286 -4.80 -8.33 6.66
C ILE A 286 -5.09 -6.83 6.62
N ALA A 287 -5.63 -6.25 7.70
CA ALA A 287 -5.88 -4.81 7.78
C ALA A 287 -4.59 -4.00 7.57
N GLU A 288 -3.48 -4.43 8.17
CA GLU A 288 -2.19 -3.77 7.99
C GLU A 288 -1.73 -3.79 6.52
N VAL A 289 -1.89 -4.92 5.84
CA VAL A 289 -1.47 -5.08 4.44
C VAL A 289 -2.43 -4.39 3.47
N THR A 290 -3.74 -4.52 3.64
CA THR A 290 -4.73 -4.02 2.67
C THR A 290 -5.10 -2.56 2.91
N THR A 291 -5.27 -2.18 4.18
CA THR A 291 -5.70 -0.83 4.56
C THR A 291 -4.48 0.08 4.66
N LEU A 292 -3.49 -0.29 5.49
CA LEU A 292 -2.28 0.53 5.70
C LEU A 292 -1.23 0.38 4.59
N GLY A 293 -1.33 -0.66 3.76
CA GLY A 293 -0.42 -0.88 2.65
C GLY A 293 0.97 -1.36 3.07
N THR A 294 1.10 -1.94 4.28
CA THR A 294 2.37 -2.55 4.71
C THR A 294 2.70 -3.75 3.83
N ASP A 295 3.99 -3.96 3.55
CA ASP A 295 4.44 -5.16 2.85
C ASP A 295 4.16 -6.40 3.72
N PRO A 296 3.60 -7.51 3.16
CA PRO A 296 3.36 -8.73 3.92
C PRO A 296 4.59 -9.25 4.66
N TYR A 297 5.80 -9.06 4.11
CA TYR A 297 7.05 -9.41 4.78
C TYR A 297 7.22 -8.63 6.08
N ASP A 298 7.05 -7.30 6.05
CA ASP A 298 7.24 -6.42 7.20
C ASP A 298 6.16 -6.65 8.28
N ALA A 299 4.90 -6.85 7.86
CA ALA A 299 3.79 -7.12 8.76
C ALA A 299 4.02 -8.42 9.54
N VAL A 300 4.41 -9.48 8.83
CA VAL A 300 4.74 -10.78 9.44
C VAL A 300 5.98 -10.71 10.31
N ALA A 301 7.04 -10.01 9.88
CA ALA A 301 8.26 -9.89 10.67
C ALA A 301 7.96 -9.27 12.04
N ARG A 302 7.12 -8.24 12.08
CA ARG A 302 6.69 -7.61 13.34
C ARG A 302 5.76 -8.49 14.18
N PHE A 303 4.92 -9.29 13.53
CA PHE A 303 4.09 -10.26 14.24
C PHE A 303 4.94 -11.35 14.90
N LEU A 304 5.96 -11.86 14.21
CA LEU A 304 6.87 -12.87 14.73
C LEU A 304 7.82 -12.32 15.80
N ASP A 305 8.29 -11.08 15.65
CA ASP A 305 9.09 -10.36 16.63
C ASP A 305 8.63 -8.89 16.77
N PRO A 306 7.83 -8.56 17.80
CA PRO A 306 7.32 -7.22 18.04
C PRO A 306 8.40 -6.14 18.28
N GLN A 307 9.67 -6.52 18.51
CA GLN A 307 10.76 -5.57 18.72
C GLN A 307 11.45 -5.13 17.41
N LEU A 308 11.13 -5.76 16.27
CA LEU A 308 11.68 -5.39 14.97
C LEU A 308 11.08 -4.06 14.46
N SER A 309 11.94 -3.06 14.27
CA SER A 309 11.63 -1.86 13.48
C SER A 309 11.66 -2.19 11.99
N PRO A 310 10.88 -1.51 11.13
CA PRO A 310 10.84 -1.81 9.70
C PRO A 310 12.25 -1.82 9.10
N THR A 311 12.62 -2.95 8.50
CA THR A 311 13.97 -3.16 7.98
C THR A 311 14.22 -2.16 6.86
N THR A 312 15.26 -1.35 7.02
CA THR A 312 15.78 -0.43 6.02
C THR A 312 15.97 -1.16 4.68
N GLN A 313 15.05 -0.96 3.73
CA GLN A 313 15.29 -1.38 2.35
C GLN A 313 16.45 -0.56 1.77
N SER A 314 17.19 -1.19 0.86
CA SER A 314 18.34 -0.71 0.11
C SER A 314 18.44 0.83 0.00
N PRO A 315 19.62 1.45 0.25
CA PRO A 315 19.82 2.91 0.30
C PRO A 315 19.51 3.70 -1.00
N LEU A 316 18.93 3.06 -2.02
CA LEU A 316 18.39 3.68 -3.24
C LEU A 316 16.85 3.68 -3.33
N ALA A 317 16.14 3.04 -2.40
CA ALA A 317 14.67 3.02 -2.36
C ALA A 317 14.17 4.11 -1.40
N ARG A 318 13.98 5.33 -1.90
CA ARG A 318 13.20 6.33 -1.16
C ARG A 318 11.79 5.77 -0.94
N PRO A 319 11.20 5.88 0.26
CA PRO A 319 9.83 5.48 0.49
C PRO A 319 8.93 6.23 -0.50
N PHE A 320 8.04 5.51 -1.17
CA PHE A 320 7.10 6.10 -2.11
C PHE A 320 5.95 6.70 -1.29
N SER A 321 6.24 7.79 -0.59
CA SER A 321 5.34 8.41 0.39
C SER A 321 4.64 9.65 -0.17
N ILE A 322 3.44 9.92 0.33
CA ILE A 322 2.63 11.10 0.01
C ILE A 322 2.28 11.84 1.31
N ALA A 323 2.44 13.16 1.33
CA ALA A 323 1.93 13.99 2.42
C ALA A 323 0.49 14.45 2.13
N VAL A 324 -0.37 14.41 3.14
CA VAL A 324 -1.78 14.81 3.05
C VAL A 324 -2.13 15.70 4.23
N GLY A 325 -2.89 16.77 3.97
CA GLY A 325 -3.34 17.73 4.97
C GLY A 325 -4.37 17.12 5.93
N GLY A 326 -4.51 17.71 7.12
CA GLY A 326 -5.45 17.20 8.13
C GLY A 326 -6.94 17.28 7.73
N LEU A 327 -7.31 18.21 6.86
CA LEU A 327 -8.65 18.31 6.26
C LEU A 327 -8.81 17.26 5.15
N ASP A 328 -7.86 17.22 4.21
CA ASP A 328 -7.90 16.31 3.07
C ASP A 328 -7.81 14.83 3.47
N ALA A 329 -7.15 14.52 4.60
CA ALA A 329 -7.07 13.17 5.14
C ALA A 329 -8.42 12.62 5.62
N ALA A 330 -9.41 13.50 5.86
CA ALA A 330 -10.78 13.15 6.21
C ALA A 330 -11.75 13.24 5.01
N ALA A 331 -11.20 13.50 3.82
CA ALA A 331 -11.91 13.70 2.55
C ALA A 331 -11.72 12.50 1.61
N GLY A 332 -12.64 12.33 0.65
CA GLY A 332 -12.58 11.27 -0.35
C GLY A 332 -11.36 11.36 -1.28
N GLN A 333 -10.93 12.58 -1.59
CA GLN A 333 -9.82 12.85 -2.52
C GLN A 333 -8.49 12.18 -2.12
N ALA A 334 -8.17 12.13 -0.82
CA ALA A 334 -6.94 11.47 -0.36
C ALA A 334 -6.98 9.95 -0.60
N ALA A 335 -8.14 9.33 -0.38
CA ALA A 335 -8.34 7.91 -0.65
C ALA A 335 -8.23 7.61 -2.14
N GLU A 336 -8.87 8.43 -2.99
CA GLU A 336 -8.78 8.30 -4.46
C GLU A 336 -7.33 8.38 -4.96
N VAL A 337 -6.55 9.33 -4.43
CA VAL A 337 -5.13 9.47 -4.79
C VAL A 337 -4.33 8.25 -4.36
N VAL A 338 -4.55 7.75 -3.16
CA VAL A 338 -3.84 6.54 -2.68
C VAL A 338 -4.19 5.34 -3.55
N LEU A 339 -5.46 5.14 -3.89
CA LEU A 339 -5.91 4.07 -4.78
C LEU A 339 -5.32 4.22 -6.19
N ALA A 340 -5.30 5.43 -6.74
CA ALA A 340 -4.73 5.68 -8.05
C ALA A 340 -3.21 5.50 -8.05
N LEU A 341 -2.50 5.91 -7.00
CA LEU A 341 -1.08 5.63 -6.84
C LEU A 341 -0.82 4.11 -6.73
N ARG A 342 -1.65 3.36 -6.00
CA ARG A 342 -1.56 1.89 -5.92
C ARG A 342 -1.74 1.25 -7.29
N LYS A 343 -2.70 1.74 -8.08
CA LYS A 343 -2.96 1.29 -9.46
C LYS A 343 -1.83 1.68 -10.42
N ALA A 344 -1.28 2.89 -10.31
CA ALA A 344 -0.19 3.38 -11.16
C ALA A 344 1.16 2.72 -10.86
N PHE A 345 1.37 2.25 -9.62
CA PHE A 345 2.61 1.65 -9.14
C PHE A 345 2.33 0.34 -8.38
N PRO A 346 1.87 -0.72 -9.08
CA PRO A 346 1.59 -2.00 -8.45
C PRO A 346 2.87 -2.56 -7.78
N GLY A 347 2.73 -3.07 -6.56
CA GLY A 347 3.83 -3.63 -5.77
C GLY A 347 4.75 -2.61 -5.09
N ARG A 348 4.44 -1.30 -5.15
CA ARG A 348 5.15 -0.28 -4.35
C ARG A 348 4.36 0.07 -3.10
N ARG A 349 5.00 -0.02 -1.93
CA ARG A 349 4.46 0.50 -0.67
C ARG A 349 4.25 2.01 -0.76
N ILE A 350 3.00 2.45 -0.61
CA ILE A 350 2.62 3.87 -0.53
C ILE A 350 2.39 4.23 0.92
N GLU A 351 3.24 5.09 1.47
CA GLU A 351 3.09 5.60 2.83
C GLU A 351 2.36 6.95 2.81
N VAL A 352 1.26 7.05 3.54
CA VAL A 352 0.50 8.31 3.66
C VAL A 352 0.89 9.00 4.94
N ARG A 353 1.56 10.14 4.83
CA ARG A 353 1.97 10.97 5.95
C ARG A 353 0.97 12.08 6.19
N ARG A 354 0.20 11.98 7.27
CA ARG A 354 -0.74 13.02 7.68
C ARG A 354 0.02 14.13 8.39
N VAL A 355 -0.05 15.34 7.87
CA VAL A 355 0.67 16.51 8.38
C VAL A 355 -0.22 17.76 8.35
N HIS A 356 0.20 18.81 9.06
CA HIS A 356 -0.50 20.10 9.02
C HIS A 356 -0.22 20.89 7.74
N ASP A 357 0.99 20.77 7.21
CA ASP A 357 1.43 21.38 5.96
C ASP A 357 2.09 20.29 5.09
N PRO A 358 1.39 19.82 4.03
CA PRO A 358 1.91 18.80 3.14
C PRO A 358 3.14 19.23 2.33
N LEU A 359 3.35 20.54 2.13
CA LEU A 359 4.50 21.04 1.38
C LEU A 359 5.80 20.97 2.17
N THR A 360 5.76 21.13 3.49
CA THR A 360 6.95 21.05 4.35
C THR A 360 7.75 19.73 4.15
N PRO A 361 7.16 18.53 4.36
CA PRO A 361 7.89 17.28 4.13
C PRO A 361 8.18 17.01 2.65
N LEU A 362 7.40 17.60 1.72
CA LEU A 362 7.64 17.48 0.29
C LEU A 362 8.93 18.21 -0.13
N LEU A 363 9.05 19.48 0.29
CA LEU A 363 10.19 20.33 -0.03
C LEU A 363 11.46 19.87 0.68
N ALA A 364 11.33 19.30 1.88
CA ALA A 364 12.42 18.64 2.61
C ALA A 364 12.85 17.29 1.99
N GLY A 365 12.15 16.81 0.97
CA GLY A 365 12.45 15.53 0.30
C GLY A 365 12.12 14.29 1.15
N GLU A 366 11.35 14.46 2.23
CA GLU A 366 10.90 13.38 3.12
C GLU A 366 9.74 12.58 2.50
N VAL A 367 8.94 13.24 1.64
CA VAL A 367 7.92 12.58 0.83
C VAL A 367 8.11 12.85 -0.66
N ARG A 368 7.60 11.96 -1.51
CA ARG A 368 7.72 12.08 -2.97
C ARG A 368 6.63 12.96 -3.58
N TYR A 369 5.44 12.93 -3.01
CA TYR A 369 4.29 13.73 -3.45
C TYR A 369 3.59 14.39 -2.28
N ALA A 370 2.81 15.42 -2.55
CA ALA A 370 1.85 15.96 -1.60
C ALA A 370 0.51 16.18 -2.28
N LEU A 371 -0.59 15.92 -1.57
CA LEU A 371 -1.90 16.37 -1.96
C LEU A 371 -2.09 17.79 -1.44
N VAL A 372 -2.30 18.75 -2.34
CA VAL A 372 -2.39 20.17 -1.98
C VAL A 372 -3.40 20.89 -2.85
N ALA A 373 -4.03 21.92 -2.29
CA ALA A 373 -4.89 22.82 -3.05
C ALA A 373 -4.06 23.90 -3.77
N GLY A 374 -4.62 24.45 -4.85
CA GLY A 374 -3.99 25.50 -5.65
C GLY A 374 -3.34 26.65 -4.86
N PRO A 375 -3.96 27.23 -3.80
CA PRO A 375 -3.37 28.33 -3.05
C PRO A 375 -2.06 27.97 -2.33
N GLU A 376 -1.86 26.70 -1.96
CA GLU A 376 -0.65 26.24 -1.26
C GLU A 376 0.59 26.33 -2.15
N LEU A 377 0.42 26.23 -3.47
CA LEU A 377 1.51 26.35 -4.43
C LEU A 377 2.01 27.80 -4.63
N PHE A 378 1.47 28.76 -3.89
CA PHE A 378 1.84 30.16 -3.96
C PHE A 378 2.16 30.74 -2.59
N THR A 379 3.02 31.75 -2.56
CA THR A 379 3.36 32.54 -1.37
C THR A 379 2.98 34.00 -1.58
N LEU A 380 2.55 34.67 -0.52
CA LEU A 380 2.42 36.13 -0.51
C LEU A 380 3.81 36.76 -0.37
N ALA A 381 4.15 37.71 -1.23
CA ALA A 381 5.39 38.47 -1.09
C ALA A 381 5.36 39.34 0.18
N GLU A 382 6.49 39.46 0.88
CA GLU A 382 6.62 40.22 2.14
C GLU A 382 6.23 41.70 1.99
N THR A 383 6.34 42.26 0.78
CA THR A 383 5.99 43.64 0.46
C THR A 383 4.49 43.86 0.22
N GLY A 384 3.68 42.80 0.30
CA GLY A 384 2.28 42.80 -0.16
C GLY A 384 2.18 42.82 -1.69
N GLY A 385 1.18 42.15 -2.26
CA GLY A 385 0.94 42.17 -3.70
C GLY A 385 0.66 40.80 -4.32
N ARG A 386 1.13 40.59 -5.55
CA ARG A 386 0.81 39.39 -6.36
C ARG A 386 1.43 38.14 -5.74
N PRO A 387 0.71 37.00 -5.75
CA PRO A 387 1.24 35.72 -5.30
C PRO A 387 2.42 35.28 -6.17
N GLU A 388 3.49 34.86 -5.51
CA GLU A 388 4.67 34.27 -6.12
C GLU A 388 4.54 32.75 -6.15
N ARG A 389 5.11 32.12 -7.17
CA ARG A 389 5.10 30.65 -7.28
C ARG A 389 6.05 30.07 -6.23
N GLY A 390 5.55 29.11 -5.45
CA GLY A 390 6.37 28.36 -4.52
C GLY A 390 7.28 27.33 -5.19
N ASP A 391 7.96 26.54 -4.38
CA ASP A 391 8.96 25.54 -4.81
C ASP A 391 8.36 24.16 -5.11
N ALA A 392 7.05 24.06 -5.28
CA ALA A 392 6.36 22.84 -5.68
C ALA A 392 5.62 23.04 -7.01
N ASN A 393 5.53 21.98 -7.80
CA ASN A 393 4.81 21.96 -9.06
C ASN A 393 3.62 20.99 -8.99
N ALA A 394 2.50 21.39 -9.58
CA ALA A 394 1.37 20.53 -9.83
C ALA A 394 1.69 19.50 -10.93
N LEU A 395 1.32 18.24 -10.69
CA LEU A 395 1.49 17.12 -11.61
C LEU A 395 0.19 16.77 -12.32
N VAL A 396 -0.83 16.44 -11.53
CA VAL A 396 -2.14 15.99 -12.01
C VAL A 396 -3.25 16.62 -11.16
N PRO A 397 -4.38 16.99 -11.78
CA PRO A 397 -5.57 17.36 -11.02
C PRO A 397 -6.16 16.12 -10.35
N VAL A 398 -6.64 16.31 -9.13
CA VAL A 398 -7.27 15.27 -8.31
C VAL A 398 -8.73 15.63 -8.08
N GLY A 399 -8.98 16.84 -7.59
CA GLY A 399 -10.30 17.24 -7.14
C GLY A 399 -10.46 18.74 -7.14
N PHE A 400 -11.45 19.20 -6.37
CA PHE A 400 -11.78 20.60 -6.29
C PHE A 400 -12.35 20.92 -4.91
N ASP A 401 -11.72 21.87 -4.24
CA ASP A 401 -12.16 22.34 -2.93
C ASP A 401 -12.94 23.64 -3.06
N LEU A 402 -13.88 23.80 -2.15
CA LEU A 402 -14.72 24.96 -2.00
C LEU A 402 -14.41 25.66 -0.69
N LEU A 403 -14.45 26.98 -0.74
CA LEU A 403 -14.36 27.79 0.45
C LEU A 403 -15.74 27.87 1.11
N HIS A 404 -15.82 27.40 2.35
CA HIS A 404 -17.03 27.45 3.17
C HIS A 404 -16.87 28.58 4.18
N LEU A 405 -17.83 29.51 4.20
CA LEU A 405 -17.96 30.49 5.27
C LEU A 405 -19.15 30.08 6.14
N LEU A 406 -18.85 29.66 7.37
CA LEU A 406 -19.83 29.25 8.37
C LEU A 406 -20.06 30.40 9.36
N VAL A 407 -21.31 30.78 9.55
CA VAL A 407 -21.72 31.87 10.44
C VAL A 407 -22.91 31.45 11.30
N ARG A 408 -23.24 32.24 12.32
CA ARG A 408 -24.46 32.05 13.11
C ARG A 408 -25.73 32.34 12.28
N PRO A 409 -26.88 31.72 12.62
CA PRO A 409 -28.13 31.90 11.89
C PRO A 409 -28.59 33.36 11.74
N ASP A 410 -28.32 34.20 12.74
CA ASP A 410 -28.69 35.61 12.80
C ASP A 410 -27.86 36.54 11.88
N GLN A 411 -26.72 36.10 11.35
CA GLN A 411 -25.81 36.96 10.55
C GLN A 411 -25.98 36.81 9.03
N ALA A 412 -26.69 37.76 8.40
CA ALA A 412 -27.16 37.66 7.00
C ALA A 412 -26.10 37.50 5.90
N SER A 413 -24.93 38.15 5.98
CA SER A 413 -23.90 38.06 4.93
C SER A 413 -22.47 38.36 5.42
N ALA A 414 -21.51 37.89 4.60
CA ALA A 414 -20.06 38.10 4.58
C ALA A 414 -19.46 39.10 5.59
N THR A 415 -18.94 38.57 6.69
CA THR A 415 -18.12 39.25 7.70
C THR A 415 -16.67 39.48 7.23
N TRP A 416 -16.50 39.97 6.01
CA TRP A 416 -15.29 40.74 5.64
C TRP A 416 -15.54 42.21 5.97
N ALA A 417 -16.15 42.50 7.12
CA ALA A 417 -16.29 43.86 7.62
C ALA A 417 -14.98 44.24 8.33
N ALA A 418 -14.67 45.54 8.39
CA ALA A 418 -13.56 46.00 9.23
C ALA A 418 -13.78 45.50 10.67
N GLU A 419 -12.74 44.95 11.30
CA GLU A 419 -12.74 44.44 12.68
C GLU A 419 -13.39 43.06 12.91
N ALA A 420 -13.97 42.41 11.89
CA ALA A 420 -14.53 41.06 12.03
C ALA A 420 -13.45 40.02 12.37
N GLN A 421 -13.74 39.10 13.29
CA GLN A 421 -12.82 38.03 13.69
C GLN A 421 -13.22 36.70 13.04
N LEU A 422 -12.38 36.21 12.13
CA LEU A 422 -12.64 34.97 11.37
C LEU A 422 -11.70 33.85 11.80
N GLY A 423 -12.25 32.73 12.24
CA GLY A 423 -11.50 31.51 12.45
C GLY A 423 -11.05 30.89 11.12
N VAL A 424 -9.81 30.41 11.05
CA VAL A 424 -9.23 29.82 9.82
C VAL A 424 -8.51 28.48 10.06
N GLY A 425 -8.62 27.93 11.27
CA GLY A 425 -7.92 26.73 11.69
C GLY A 425 -6.41 26.94 11.89
N PRO A 426 -5.59 25.91 11.63
CA PRO A 426 -4.13 25.99 11.81
C PRO A 426 -3.47 27.03 10.91
N ALA A 427 -2.47 27.74 11.44
CA ALA A 427 -1.80 28.85 10.75
C ALA A 427 -1.15 28.46 9.41
N THR A 428 -0.63 27.24 9.32
CA THR A 428 0.04 26.71 8.11
C THR A 428 -0.91 25.99 7.16
N GLY A 429 -2.19 25.86 7.50
CA GLY A 429 -3.16 25.09 6.70
C GLY A 429 -3.65 25.85 5.47
N VAL A 430 -4.18 25.09 4.51
CA VAL A 430 -4.78 25.61 3.26
C VAL A 430 -5.82 26.71 3.51
N THR A 431 -6.63 26.58 4.56
CA THR A 431 -7.68 27.55 4.90
C THR A 431 -7.09 28.89 5.31
N ALA A 432 -6.12 28.90 6.24
CA ALA A 432 -5.44 30.11 6.69
C ALA A 432 -4.69 30.80 5.54
N ARG A 433 -4.00 30.02 4.71
CA ARG A 433 -3.29 30.55 3.53
C ARG A 433 -4.26 31.15 2.52
N THR A 434 -5.38 30.48 2.25
CA THR A 434 -6.44 31.01 1.38
C THR A 434 -6.97 32.32 1.94
N ALA A 435 -7.33 32.36 3.23
CA ALA A 435 -7.87 33.54 3.88
C ALA A 435 -6.89 34.74 3.81
N ALA A 436 -5.59 34.50 3.94
CA ALA A 436 -4.58 35.55 3.78
C ALA A 436 -4.58 36.14 2.35
N PHE A 437 -4.73 35.33 1.30
CA PHE A 437 -4.91 35.84 -0.06
C PHE A 437 -6.19 36.68 -0.19
N LEU A 438 -7.28 36.25 0.44
CA LEU A 438 -8.54 36.99 0.42
C LEU A 438 -8.41 38.36 1.09
N GLU A 439 -7.70 38.44 2.22
CA GLU A 439 -7.42 39.70 2.92
C GLU A 439 -6.66 40.69 2.03
N THR A 440 -5.67 40.21 1.26
CA THR A 440 -4.89 41.07 0.36
C THR A 440 -5.61 41.50 -0.92
N GLY A 441 -6.62 40.75 -1.37
CA GLY A 441 -7.37 41.03 -2.60
C GLY A 441 -8.59 41.92 -2.42
N VAL A 442 -9.24 41.89 -1.25
CA VAL A 442 -10.43 42.71 -1.03
C VAL A 442 -9.97 44.14 -0.72
N GLU A 443 -10.15 45.08 -1.66
CA GLU A 443 -9.81 46.51 -1.55
C GLU A 443 -10.44 47.25 -0.35
N ALA A 444 -11.26 46.58 0.46
CA ALA A 444 -11.81 47.12 1.69
C ALA A 444 -12.25 45.97 2.63
N ALA A 445 -11.36 45.53 3.53
CA ALA A 445 -11.63 45.33 4.97
C ALA A 445 -10.60 44.40 5.64
N GLN A 446 -9.98 44.91 6.70
CA GLN A 446 -9.04 44.21 7.58
C GLN A 446 -9.78 43.28 8.55
N ALA A 447 -10.34 42.17 8.05
CA ALA A 447 -10.84 41.12 8.92
C ALA A 447 -9.64 40.49 9.66
N ARG A 448 -9.74 40.34 10.99
CA ARG A 448 -8.69 39.72 11.78
C ARG A 448 -8.82 38.19 11.67
N LEU A 449 -7.84 37.57 11.02
CA LEU A 449 -7.75 36.11 10.96
C LEU A 449 -7.27 35.56 12.30
N VAL A 450 -8.02 34.61 12.85
CA VAL A 450 -7.72 33.93 14.12
C VAL A 450 -7.33 32.49 13.81
N THR A 451 -6.07 32.15 14.08
CA THR A 451 -5.54 30.80 13.92
C THR A 451 -5.71 29.98 15.19
N ASN A 452 -5.66 28.66 15.07
CA ASN A 452 -5.70 27.73 16.21
C ASN A 452 -4.67 26.62 15.98
N GLU A 453 -3.73 26.46 16.91
CA GLU A 453 -2.62 25.51 16.84
C GLU A 453 -3.03 24.04 17.15
N ALA A 454 -4.31 23.78 17.45
CA ALA A 454 -4.80 22.42 17.63
C ALA A 454 -4.65 21.58 16.35
N THR A 455 -4.46 20.27 16.51
CA THR A 455 -4.15 19.38 15.40
C THR A 455 -5.40 18.90 14.66
N GLY A 456 -5.40 19.02 13.32
CA GLY A 456 -6.43 18.42 12.45
C GLY A 456 -7.82 19.05 12.61
N LEU A 457 -8.88 18.22 12.55
CA LEU A 457 -10.27 18.69 12.63
C LEU A 457 -10.62 19.34 13.98
N ALA A 458 -9.86 19.07 15.04
CA ALA A 458 -10.11 19.63 16.37
C ALA A 458 -10.01 21.16 16.40
N ALA A 459 -9.10 21.76 15.62
CA ALA A 459 -8.97 23.21 15.49
C ALA A 459 -10.27 23.85 14.97
N PHE A 460 -10.85 23.28 13.91
CA PHE A 460 -12.07 23.78 13.31
C PHE A 460 -13.29 23.59 14.21
N ARG A 461 -13.39 22.45 14.91
CA ARG A 461 -14.47 22.22 15.89
C ARG A 461 -14.43 23.21 17.06
N ALA A 462 -13.24 23.49 17.57
CA ALA A 462 -13.06 24.49 18.63
C ALA A 462 -13.50 25.88 18.15
N GLN A 463 -13.04 26.31 16.98
CA GLN A 463 -13.42 27.60 16.41
C GLN A 463 -14.90 27.67 16.03
N ALA A 464 -15.51 26.56 15.60
CA ALA A 464 -16.95 26.51 15.38
C ALA A 464 -17.74 26.73 16.68
N SER A 465 -17.23 26.25 17.83
CA SER A 465 -17.82 26.60 19.13
C SER A 465 -17.73 28.10 19.39
N GLN A 466 -16.56 28.69 19.18
CA GLN A 466 -16.34 30.13 19.36
C GLN A 466 -17.27 30.97 18.47
N VAL A 467 -17.57 30.51 17.24
CA VAL A 467 -18.57 31.16 16.38
C VAL A 467 -19.98 31.07 16.98
N ARG A 468 -20.39 29.90 17.50
CA ARG A 468 -21.70 29.74 18.16
C ARG A 468 -21.82 30.60 19.41
N ASP A 469 -20.75 30.68 20.19
CA ASP A 469 -20.67 31.44 21.44
C ASP A 469 -20.53 32.95 21.18
N GLY A 470 -20.26 33.36 19.94
CA GLY A 470 -20.14 34.76 19.53
C GLY A 470 -18.79 35.40 19.79
N GLU A 471 -17.77 34.60 20.10
CA GLU A 471 -16.38 35.03 20.21
C GLU A 471 -15.74 35.27 18.84
N LEU A 472 -16.20 34.53 17.82
CA LEU A 472 -15.82 34.70 16.42
C LEU A 472 -17.04 35.07 15.57
N ASP A 473 -16.82 35.90 14.54
CA ASP A 473 -17.85 36.33 13.59
C ASP A 473 -18.07 35.33 12.46
N GLY A 474 -17.17 34.37 12.29
CA GLY A 474 -17.30 33.33 11.28
C GLY A 474 -16.13 32.37 11.28
N LEU A 475 -16.32 31.25 10.59
CA LEU A 475 -15.30 30.22 10.39
C LEU A 475 -15.17 29.95 8.89
N LEU A 476 -13.97 30.14 8.37
CA LEU A 476 -13.62 29.74 7.01
C LEU A 476 -13.08 28.31 7.03
N ILE A 477 -13.44 27.52 6.03
CA ILE A 477 -12.90 26.18 5.79
C ILE A 477 -12.77 25.96 4.28
N MET A 478 -11.56 25.71 3.79
CA MET A 478 -11.35 25.16 2.45
C MET A 478 -11.45 23.63 2.53
N ALA A 479 -12.43 23.05 1.84
CA ALA A 479 -12.65 21.60 1.82
C ALA A 479 -13.51 21.20 0.62
N GLU A 480 -13.54 19.92 0.29
CA GLU A 480 -14.39 19.40 -0.78
C GLU A 480 -15.89 19.59 -0.50
N SER A 481 -16.69 19.53 -1.57
CA SER A 481 -18.15 19.54 -1.44
C SER A 481 -18.63 18.26 -0.73
N GLY A 482 -19.48 18.40 0.29
CA GLY A 482 -20.00 17.26 1.06
C GLY A 482 -19.03 16.71 2.11
N HIS A 483 -17.99 17.48 2.46
CA HIS A 483 -17.05 17.07 3.49
C HIS A 483 -17.76 16.86 4.85
N PRO A 484 -17.55 15.72 5.57
CA PRO A 484 -18.32 15.37 6.78
C PRO A 484 -18.29 16.42 7.89
N LEU A 485 -17.16 17.11 8.05
CA LEU A 485 -17.05 18.23 9.00
C LEU A 485 -18.03 19.36 8.67
N ILE A 486 -18.24 19.69 7.40
CA ILE A 486 -19.16 20.78 7.01
C ILE A 486 -20.59 20.39 7.39
N ASP A 487 -21.00 19.15 7.11
CA ASP A 487 -22.32 18.63 7.47
C ASP A 487 -22.53 18.59 8.99
N GLU A 488 -21.51 18.16 9.75
CA GLU A 488 -21.48 18.20 11.21
C GLU A 488 -21.72 19.62 11.72
N LEU A 489 -20.98 20.59 11.19
CA LEU A 489 -21.05 21.98 11.63
C LEU A 489 -22.39 22.65 11.26
N LEU A 490 -22.97 22.33 10.11
CA LEU A 490 -24.30 22.81 9.73
C LEU A 490 -25.40 22.20 10.60
N THR A 491 -25.30 20.92 10.92
CA THR A 491 -26.24 20.24 11.84
C THR A 491 -26.14 20.80 13.26
N SER A 492 -24.97 21.31 13.66
CA SER A 492 -24.75 21.96 14.96
C SER A 492 -25.38 23.36 15.11
N GLY A 493 -26.04 23.87 14.08
CA GLY A 493 -26.76 25.15 14.10
C GLY A 493 -26.02 26.32 13.44
N LEU A 494 -24.87 26.09 12.80
CA LEU A 494 -24.24 27.08 11.92
C LEU A 494 -24.90 27.05 10.54
N ARG A 495 -24.68 28.10 9.74
CA ARG A 495 -25.14 28.16 8.35
C ARG A 495 -24.06 28.64 7.40
N LEU A 496 -24.19 28.25 6.13
CA LEU A 496 -23.36 28.78 5.07
C LEU A 496 -23.74 30.23 4.72
N ALA A 497 -22.73 31.07 4.54
CA ALA A 497 -22.85 32.43 4.02
C ALA A 497 -22.12 32.58 2.68
N PRO A 498 -22.63 33.44 1.78
CA PRO A 498 -22.02 33.64 0.47
C PRO A 498 -20.75 34.50 0.56
N ILE A 499 -19.83 34.29 -0.37
CA ILE A 499 -18.59 35.05 -0.53
C ILE A 499 -18.66 35.82 -1.85
N ASP A 500 -19.29 37.01 -1.81
CA ASP A 500 -19.63 37.77 -3.03
C ASP A 500 -18.66 38.91 -3.36
N ASN A 501 -17.92 39.42 -2.38
CA ASN A 501 -17.05 40.59 -2.50
C ASN A 501 -15.72 40.32 -3.22
N TRP A 502 -15.41 39.07 -3.55
CA TRP A 502 -14.20 38.68 -4.29
C TRP A 502 -14.17 39.19 -5.74
N ARG A 503 -15.33 39.54 -6.31
CA ARG A 503 -15.47 39.84 -7.75
C ARG A 503 -15.00 41.23 -8.20
N THR A 504 -14.25 41.98 -7.39
CA THR A 504 -13.60 43.21 -7.87
C THR A 504 -12.58 42.84 -8.97
N SER A 505 -12.55 43.63 -10.04
CA SER A 505 -11.92 43.28 -11.33
C SER A 505 -10.42 42.97 -11.27
N GLY A 506 -9.72 43.35 -10.19
CA GLY A 506 -8.31 43.04 -9.96
C GLY A 506 -8.03 41.63 -9.42
N ASN A 507 -8.95 41.03 -8.66
CA ASN A 507 -8.65 39.82 -7.87
C ASN A 507 -8.51 38.56 -8.70
N ARG A 508 -9.32 38.41 -9.76
CA ARG A 508 -9.19 37.27 -10.67
C ARG A 508 -7.88 37.28 -11.45
N LEU A 509 -7.29 38.46 -11.64
CA LEU A 509 -5.99 38.62 -12.28
C LEU A 509 -4.84 38.43 -11.29
N ALA A 510 -5.04 38.83 -10.03
CA ALA A 510 -4.06 38.68 -8.97
C ALA A 510 -3.97 37.24 -8.44
N PHE A 511 -5.11 36.55 -8.28
CA PHE A 511 -5.21 35.23 -7.68
C PHE A 511 -5.92 34.24 -8.62
N PRO A 512 -5.31 33.92 -9.77
CA PRO A 512 -5.96 33.13 -10.82
C PRO A 512 -6.26 31.67 -10.43
N PHE A 513 -5.69 31.18 -9.33
CA PHE A 513 -5.95 29.83 -8.79
C PHE A 513 -7.22 29.74 -7.93
N LEU A 514 -7.89 30.87 -7.64
CA LEU A 514 -9.18 30.91 -6.92
C LEU A 514 -10.31 31.27 -7.90
N GLN A 515 -11.18 30.30 -8.18
CA GLN A 515 -12.26 30.42 -9.13
C GLN A 515 -13.60 30.68 -8.44
N PRO A 516 -14.45 31.60 -8.94
CA PRO A 516 -15.81 31.76 -8.45
C PRO A 516 -16.66 30.54 -8.78
N VAL A 517 -17.30 29.97 -7.76
CA VAL A 517 -18.21 28.82 -7.87
C VAL A 517 -19.60 29.21 -7.38
N THR A 518 -20.64 28.61 -7.96
CA THR A 518 -22.00 28.70 -7.44
C THR A 518 -22.46 27.30 -7.05
N LEU A 519 -22.63 27.07 -5.75
CA LEU A 519 -23.22 25.87 -5.20
C LEU A 519 -24.72 25.84 -5.53
N PRO A 520 -25.22 24.77 -6.17
CA PRO A 520 -26.66 24.56 -6.37
C PRO A 520 -27.44 24.62 -5.06
N ALA A 521 -28.74 24.90 -5.12
CA ALA A 521 -29.61 24.77 -3.95
C ALA A 521 -29.73 23.30 -3.53
N GLY A 522 -29.68 23.02 -2.23
CA GLY A 522 -29.75 21.68 -1.66
C GLY A 522 -28.43 20.89 -1.68
N SER A 523 -27.30 21.52 -1.99
CA SER A 523 -25.97 20.89 -1.91
C SER A 523 -25.57 20.54 -0.46
N TYR A 524 -26.13 21.25 0.52
CA TYR A 524 -25.86 21.04 1.94
C TYR A 524 -27.16 21.05 2.77
N PRO A 525 -27.18 20.39 3.95
CA PRO A 525 -28.31 20.45 4.88
C PRO A 525 -28.70 21.91 5.20
N GLY A 526 -29.97 22.25 5.00
CA GLY A 526 -30.50 23.58 5.29
C GLY A 526 -30.18 24.69 4.26
N GLN A 527 -29.38 24.42 3.24
CA GLN A 527 -29.04 25.39 2.20
C GLN A 527 -30.13 25.42 1.09
N LYS A 528 -31.10 26.33 1.24
CA LYS A 528 -32.29 26.40 0.35
C LYS A 528 -32.12 27.22 -0.93
N GLN A 529 -31.08 28.05 -1.01
CA GLN A 529 -30.85 28.99 -2.12
C GLN A 529 -29.44 28.79 -2.67
N PRO A 530 -29.21 28.92 -3.99
CA PRO A 530 -27.87 28.82 -4.56
C PRO A 530 -26.88 29.74 -3.84
N LEU A 531 -25.71 29.20 -3.52
CA LEU A 531 -24.71 29.92 -2.71
C LEU A 531 -23.48 30.22 -3.56
N ARG A 532 -23.07 31.48 -3.61
CA ARG A 532 -21.87 31.89 -4.34
C ARG A 532 -20.66 31.82 -3.41
N THR A 533 -19.61 31.18 -3.89
CA THR A 533 -18.35 31.03 -3.15
C THR A 533 -17.15 30.98 -4.09
N LEU A 534 -15.98 30.66 -3.57
CA LEU A 534 -14.75 30.40 -4.29
C LEU A 534 -14.37 28.93 -4.17
N GLY A 535 -13.58 28.46 -5.11
CA GLY A 535 -12.92 27.19 -4.95
C GLY A 535 -11.62 27.12 -5.74
N SER A 536 -10.87 26.06 -5.51
CA SER A 536 -9.58 25.83 -6.14
C SER A 536 -9.41 24.37 -6.49
N GLN A 537 -8.63 24.12 -7.54
CA GLN A 537 -8.29 22.77 -7.92
C GLN A 537 -7.33 22.16 -6.89
N VAL A 538 -7.61 20.93 -6.48
CA VAL A 538 -6.71 20.10 -5.69
C VAL A 538 -5.87 19.25 -6.63
N VAL A 539 -4.57 19.19 -6.36
CA VAL A 539 -3.59 18.55 -7.23
C VAL A 539 -2.65 17.66 -6.44
N LEU A 540 -2.17 16.63 -7.12
CA LEU A 540 -0.96 15.95 -6.67
C LEU A 540 0.25 16.78 -7.09
N ALA A 541 1.04 17.22 -6.11
CA ALA A 541 2.23 18.04 -6.33
C ALA A 541 3.53 17.26 -6.09
N ALA A 542 4.60 17.74 -6.71
CA ALA A 542 5.98 17.31 -6.42
C ALA A 542 6.90 18.52 -6.27
N ALA A 543 7.99 18.35 -5.51
CA ALA A 543 9.02 19.38 -5.37
C ALA A 543 9.59 19.79 -6.73
N ARG A 544 9.88 21.08 -6.88
CA ARG A 544 10.55 21.63 -8.06
C ARG A 544 12.00 21.15 -8.10
N PRO A 545 12.46 20.57 -9.23
CA PRO A 545 13.86 20.18 -9.37
C PRO A 545 14.78 21.40 -9.43
N ASP A 546 15.96 21.31 -8.82
CA ASP A 546 17.02 22.31 -8.99
C ASP A 546 17.50 22.29 -10.46
N PRO A 547 17.57 23.43 -11.17
CA PRO A 547 18.18 23.50 -12.49
C PRO A 547 19.59 22.90 -12.57
N ALA A 548 20.37 22.91 -11.48
CA ALA A 548 21.68 22.29 -11.41
C ALA A 548 21.63 20.75 -11.46
N ASP A 549 20.55 20.12 -10.99
CA ASP A 549 20.35 18.67 -11.01
C ASP A 549 20.04 18.12 -12.42
N ALA A 550 19.70 18.99 -13.37
CA ALA A 550 19.47 18.59 -14.76
C ALA A 550 20.77 18.23 -15.52
N ILE A 551 21.94 18.63 -15.01
CA ILE A 551 23.24 18.45 -15.66
C ILE A 551 24.09 17.46 -14.85
N GLY A 552 23.81 16.16 -14.98
CA GLY A 552 24.64 15.16 -14.28
C GLY A 552 24.17 13.72 -14.35
N VAL A 553 23.79 13.20 -15.52
CA VAL A 553 23.29 11.81 -15.62
C VAL A 553 24.32 10.82 -16.19
N VAL A 554 25.54 11.23 -16.54
CA VAL A 554 26.56 10.31 -17.07
C VAL A 554 27.99 10.71 -16.66
N GLY A 555 28.63 9.92 -15.79
CA GLY A 555 30.06 10.00 -15.48
C GLY A 555 30.40 9.60 -14.03
N PRO A 556 31.68 9.26 -13.73
CA PRO A 556 32.12 8.84 -12.39
C PRO A 556 32.03 9.93 -11.30
N GLY A 557 31.60 11.14 -11.66
CA GLY A 557 31.32 12.26 -10.73
C GLY A 557 29.85 12.42 -10.35
N SER A 558 28.95 11.49 -10.72
CA SER A 558 27.50 11.56 -10.45
C SER A 558 27.11 11.33 -8.97
N ALA A 559 28.02 11.54 -8.02
CA ALA A 559 27.80 11.30 -6.60
C ALA A 559 27.10 12.47 -5.88
N ALA A 560 26.94 13.62 -6.54
CA ALA A 560 26.17 14.76 -6.03
C ALA A 560 24.84 14.86 -6.78
N ILE A 561 23.92 13.94 -6.49
CA ILE A 561 22.53 14.01 -6.97
C ILE A 561 21.75 14.81 -5.94
N GLY A 562 21.14 15.93 -6.33
CA GLY A 562 20.31 16.73 -5.43
C GLY A 562 19.10 15.97 -4.89
N GLN A 563 18.49 16.52 -3.84
CA GLN A 563 17.42 15.85 -3.10
C GLN A 563 16.13 15.76 -3.93
N ASN A 564 15.88 16.63 -4.91
CA ASN A 564 14.60 16.73 -5.62
C ASN A 564 14.69 16.38 -7.11
N LEU A 565 14.66 15.08 -7.42
CA LEU A 565 14.69 14.58 -8.80
C LEU A 565 13.38 14.87 -9.56
N PRO A 566 13.43 15.25 -10.85
CA PRO A 566 12.24 15.44 -11.69
C PRO A 566 11.38 14.18 -11.76
N VAL A 567 10.06 14.38 -11.83
CA VAL A 567 9.09 13.30 -12.06
C VAL A 567 8.99 13.02 -13.56
N ALA A 568 9.21 11.77 -13.96
CA ALA A 568 9.20 11.39 -15.39
C ALA A 568 7.80 11.53 -16.01
N ALA A 569 7.72 11.92 -17.28
CA ALA A 569 6.46 12.10 -18.00
C ALA A 569 5.56 10.85 -17.98
N GLY A 570 6.14 9.66 -18.19
CA GLY A 570 5.39 8.39 -18.12
C GLY A 570 4.89 8.02 -16.72
N THR A 571 5.48 8.61 -15.66
CA THR A 571 4.98 8.47 -14.28
C THR A 571 3.73 9.32 -14.11
N VAL A 572 3.77 10.57 -14.58
CA VAL A 572 2.61 11.48 -14.56
C VAL A 572 1.45 10.92 -15.39
N ALA A 573 1.73 10.36 -16.58
CA ALA A 573 0.71 9.76 -17.44
C ALA A 573 0.00 8.58 -16.78
N ARG A 574 0.75 7.67 -16.13
CA ARG A 574 0.17 6.52 -15.41
C ARG A 574 -0.70 6.95 -14.22
N ILE A 575 -0.27 7.96 -13.47
CA ILE A 575 -1.08 8.49 -12.35
C ILE A 575 -2.37 9.09 -12.88
N ARG A 576 -2.31 9.88 -13.98
CA ARG A 576 -3.51 10.46 -14.61
C ARG A 576 -4.48 9.38 -15.09
N GLU A 577 -3.98 8.36 -15.77
CA GLU A 577 -4.78 7.22 -16.23
C GLU A 577 -5.39 6.44 -15.06
N ALA A 578 -4.65 6.31 -13.95
CA ALA A 578 -5.14 5.62 -12.77
C ALA A 578 -6.25 6.37 -12.05
N LEU A 579 -6.17 7.70 -11.98
CA LEU A 579 -7.18 8.59 -11.39
C LEU A 579 -8.45 8.73 -12.25
N ASP A 580 -8.42 8.34 -13.53
CA ASP A 580 -9.56 8.43 -14.46
C ASP A 580 -10.18 9.85 -14.60
N VAL A 581 -9.35 10.89 -14.46
CA VAL A 581 -9.82 12.29 -14.49
C VAL A 581 -9.73 12.87 -15.90
N ASP A 582 -10.88 13.30 -16.45
CA ASP A 582 -10.96 14.09 -17.70
C ASP A 582 -10.74 15.61 -17.47
N VAL A 583 -10.51 16.00 -16.22
CA VAL A 583 -10.29 17.39 -15.84
C VAL A 583 -8.87 17.83 -16.22
N ARG A 584 -8.74 19.00 -16.85
CA ARG A 584 -7.44 19.59 -17.19
C ARG A 584 -6.85 20.34 -15.99
N LEU A 585 -5.53 20.27 -15.86
CA LEU A 585 -4.80 21.08 -14.88
C LEU A 585 -5.02 22.57 -15.18
N ASP A 586 -5.38 23.35 -14.17
CA ASP A 586 -5.58 24.79 -14.29
C ASP A 586 -4.27 25.45 -14.78
N PRO A 587 -4.31 26.22 -15.89
CA PRO A 587 -3.11 26.82 -16.50
C PRO A 587 -2.42 27.87 -15.62
N SER A 588 -3.09 28.34 -14.58
CA SER A 588 -2.50 29.26 -13.60
C SER A 588 -1.56 28.58 -12.61
N LEU A 589 -1.74 27.27 -12.36
CA LEU A 589 -0.92 26.52 -11.42
C LEU A 589 0.50 26.29 -11.97
N PRO A 590 1.53 26.28 -11.10
CA PRO A 590 2.89 25.97 -11.53
C PRO A 590 2.98 24.50 -11.96
N ALA A 591 2.88 24.24 -13.26
CA ALA A 591 2.93 22.88 -13.80
C ALA A 591 4.38 22.39 -13.98
N ALA A 592 4.64 21.11 -13.72
CA ALA A 592 5.94 20.51 -14.01
C ALA A 592 6.22 20.51 -15.52
N LEU A 593 7.27 21.21 -15.96
CA LEU A 593 7.66 21.38 -17.38
C LEU A 593 8.03 20.08 -18.12
N VAL A 594 8.06 18.92 -17.44
CA VAL A 594 8.43 17.62 -18.02
C VAL A 594 7.24 16.90 -18.67
N ALA A 595 6.02 17.44 -18.58
CA ALA A 595 4.79 16.77 -19.05
C ALA A 595 4.63 16.57 -20.57
N PHE A 596 5.59 16.97 -21.43
CA PHE A 596 5.40 16.92 -22.90
C PHE A 596 6.60 16.49 -23.75
N GLN A 597 7.66 15.90 -23.18
CA GLN A 597 8.62 15.19 -24.04
C GLN A 597 8.28 13.70 -24.03
N PRO A 598 8.03 13.07 -25.20
CA PRO A 598 7.88 11.62 -25.27
C PRO A 598 9.11 10.98 -24.64
N PRO A 599 8.98 9.84 -23.94
CA PRO A 599 10.13 9.15 -23.40
C PRO A 599 11.13 8.96 -24.55
N PRO A 600 12.43 9.25 -24.36
CA PRO A 600 13.41 8.85 -25.36
C PRO A 600 13.20 7.36 -25.60
N GLU A 601 13.12 6.95 -26.87
CA GLU A 601 13.01 5.55 -27.25
C GLU A 601 13.96 4.75 -26.36
N ARG A 602 13.45 3.65 -25.77
CA ARG A 602 14.27 2.68 -25.05
C ARG A 602 15.45 2.38 -25.96
N ARG A 603 16.61 2.96 -25.69
CA ARG A 603 17.84 2.40 -26.21
C ARG A 603 17.91 1.06 -25.54
N ASP A 604 17.80 0.02 -26.36
CA ASP A 604 18.03 -1.36 -25.96
C ASP A 604 19.17 -1.38 -24.96
N GLY A 605 18.90 -1.96 -23.78
CA GLY A 605 19.80 -1.89 -22.64
C GLY A 605 21.22 -2.15 -23.12
N ILE A 606 22.16 -1.28 -22.71
CA ILE A 606 23.56 -1.31 -23.17
C ILE A 606 24.00 -2.76 -23.14
N GLY A 607 24.00 -3.39 -24.32
CA GLY A 607 24.50 -4.73 -24.48
C GLY A 607 25.93 -4.63 -23.99
N ILE A 608 26.25 -5.39 -22.94
CA ILE A 608 27.61 -5.48 -22.45
C ILE A 608 28.43 -5.95 -23.64
N SER A 609 29.09 -4.99 -24.31
CA SER A 609 29.87 -5.26 -25.49
C SER A 609 30.97 -6.22 -25.03
N PRO A 610 31.04 -7.44 -25.58
CA PRO A 610 32.12 -8.38 -25.24
C PRO A 610 33.48 -7.73 -25.49
N VAL A 611 33.55 -6.86 -26.51
CA VAL A 611 34.73 -6.08 -26.87
C VAL A 611 35.06 -5.02 -25.81
N GLY A 612 34.05 -4.32 -25.27
CA GLY A 612 34.26 -3.33 -24.19
C GLY A 612 34.72 -3.96 -22.88
N SER A 613 34.18 -5.14 -22.55
CA SER A 613 34.60 -5.90 -21.36
C SER A 613 36.02 -6.46 -21.52
N LEU A 614 36.37 -6.95 -22.71
CA LEU A 614 37.72 -7.41 -23.03
C LEU A 614 38.75 -6.26 -23.04
N ALA A 615 38.35 -5.07 -23.52
CA ALA A 615 39.21 -3.88 -23.48
C ALA A 615 39.49 -3.44 -22.04
N ASN A 616 38.46 -3.39 -21.18
CA ASN A 616 38.63 -3.07 -19.76
C ASN A 616 39.51 -4.11 -19.04
N LEU A 617 39.32 -5.40 -19.34
CA LEU A 617 40.17 -6.45 -18.79
C LEU A 617 41.63 -6.31 -19.24
N ALA A 618 41.87 -5.96 -20.51
CA ALA A 618 43.21 -5.71 -21.04
C ALA A 618 43.88 -4.50 -20.36
N VAL A 619 43.12 -3.44 -20.09
CA VAL A 619 43.61 -2.26 -19.34
C VAL A 619 43.99 -2.64 -17.91
N ILE A 620 43.16 -3.42 -17.22
CA ILE A 620 43.44 -3.89 -15.86
C ILE A 620 44.70 -4.77 -15.85
N ILE A 621 44.83 -5.69 -16.80
CA ILE A 621 46.04 -6.53 -16.93
C ILE A 621 47.28 -5.67 -17.20
N ALA A 622 47.19 -4.68 -18.08
CA ALA A 622 48.29 -3.76 -18.36
C ALA A 622 48.73 -2.99 -17.11
N LEU A 623 47.77 -2.49 -16.32
CA LEU A 623 48.03 -1.82 -15.04
C LEU A 623 48.72 -2.74 -14.03
N VAL A 624 48.26 -3.98 -13.89
CA VAL A 624 48.90 -4.98 -13.00
C VAL A 624 50.34 -5.28 -13.46
N VAL A 625 50.58 -5.39 -14.77
CA VAL A 625 51.93 -5.58 -15.33
C VAL A 625 52.81 -4.36 -15.07
N LEU A 626 52.30 -3.15 -15.25
CA LEU A 626 53.03 -1.90 -15.00
C LEU A 626 53.39 -1.74 -13.53
N ILE A 627 52.44 -2.03 -12.63
CA ILE A 627 52.68 -2.04 -11.17
C ILE A 627 53.75 -3.08 -10.84
N ARG A 628 53.67 -4.28 -11.42
CA ARG A 628 54.68 -5.33 -11.19
C ARG A 628 56.07 -4.95 -11.71
N LEU A 629 56.15 -4.25 -12.83
CA LEU A 629 57.41 -3.73 -13.38
C LEU A 629 57.96 -2.59 -12.51
N TYR A 630 57.10 -1.72 -12.00
CA TYR A 630 57.47 -0.63 -11.10
C TYR A 630 57.98 -1.14 -9.74
N LEU A 631 57.40 -2.23 -9.24
CA LEU A 631 57.82 -2.89 -7.99
C LEU A 631 59.06 -3.78 -8.14
N ARG A 632 59.54 -4.04 -9.36
CA ARG A 632 60.81 -4.74 -9.58
C ARG A 632 61.97 -3.74 -9.48
N HIS A 633 62.57 -3.66 -8.29
CA HIS A 633 63.82 -2.93 -8.09
C HIS A 633 64.92 -3.45 -9.04
N PRO A 634 65.69 -2.56 -9.71
CA PRO A 634 66.81 -2.98 -10.54
C PRO A 634 67.89 -3.62 -9.67
N ALA A 635 68.27 -4.87 -10.00
CA ALA A 635 69.41 -5.54 -9.41
C ALA A 635 70.68 -4.70 -9.65
N GLN A 636 71.40 -4.38 -8.59
CA GLN A 636 72.67 -3.65 -8.66
C GLN A 636 73.67 -4.43 -9.54
N PRO A 637 74.35 -3.78 -10.50
CA PRO A 637 75.39 -4.43 -11.28
C PRO A 637 76.63 -4.70 -10.40
N SER A 638 76.94 -5.98 -10.20
CA SER A 638 78.18 -6.44 -9.58
C SER A 638 79.37 -6.05 -10.44
N SER A 639 80.27 -5.24 -9.88
CA SER A 639 81.56 -4.88 -10.45
C SER A 639 82.49 -6.09 -10.52
N THR A 640 82.90 -6.52 -11.71
CA THR A 640 84.18 -7.20 -11.93
C THR A 640 84.57 -7.10 -13.41
N ASN A 641 85.61 -6.33 -13.72
CA ASN A 641 86.55 -6.66 -14.78
C ASN A 641 87.96 -6.31 -14.31
N GLY A 642 88.83 -7.31 -14.31
CA GLY A 642 90.21 -7.18 -13.83
C GLY A 642 90.99 -8.49 -13.96
N ARG A 643 91.08 -9.03 -15.18
CA ARG A 643 92.32 -9.55 -15.78
C ARG A 643 92.12 -9.94 -17.24
#